data_AF-A0A518KA31-F1
#
_entry.id   AF-A0A518KA31-F1
#
_cell.length_a   1.000
_cell.length_b   1.000
_cell.length_c   1.000
_cell.angle_alpha   90.00
_cell.angle_beta   90.00
_cell.angle_gamma   90.00
#
_symmetry.space_group_name_H-M   'P 1'
#
loop_
_entity.id
_entity.type
_entity.pdbx_description
1 polymer ?
#
loop_
_entity_poly.entity_id
_entity_poly.type
_entity_poly.pdbx_seq_one_letter_code
_entity_poly.pdbx_strand_id
1 'polypeptide(L)'
;MLRTVRIKFLVVLASCILTGAVMRAGELDLLYPDMFPFLSEDSNLPSLRYWILSGNSIGYSTLFANQGDGLFEIRRGDAISADRYELLQRVYVGSDFGANYVDIPIGSAPIPGTPGAPVPNDINAIWFEDFTHFSLRAAPVVDGVLTLGEEVAGVTKTSWRLSANQGPLPGFDSPPNYTSPDQRVQQRISAGWADLYGAGSRGQVMDITGVPVGPLYWLQQTVDPANRIHESDETNNVAQVLIDLRKPGEVVMYDGRFVQPGDAAPPTPGDLTADGVVDLDDWLAFKASSGASLDGLSERDLLALGDLNLDGRHSLSDARLFREYYDAANGTGAFASLTSSVPEPTSLLLIGVALTAIGVTNRRQLGKAVAFAVALTAFGAISSGRVASARVLLFEEGFEGLALGPNLNESLSNPHAWTQSPPAGWSVDDSGVPTINLPSVGVKEWEGWSFADKVWWSNAAQNQGRSEFTLGQGTVAVADPDEWDDRGAPASGSPFRGYYNAWMQTPEIDLGSAAPGSAKLTFASSWRDECCDDGPQTNSQTAVVRASYDGGVTFGDALRWNSTLGSEFFKDDATNEQVLVNLDNPANAPSVILQFGLLNAGNDWWWAVDNIEVYAPTTLVIDNATGVGTLIGADGITGYEITSSSGSLDPDSWRSENLDARNFGSPTLATADYNNDGHVDAADYTLWRDGKATGGYSDWASQYGASVGLSQSWETVIAEDSLLYEFFLGGESTFESESIGKVYDHSGGVPDLRFTYALANGQEIQGGVVYVGALSVPEPSAMTLLLAPAVLSSVRRKPTR
;
A
#
# COMPACT_ATOMS: atom_id res chain seq x y z
N MET A 1 -36.88 54.15 28.75
CA MET A 1 -37.49 53.42 29.89
C MET A 1 -36.44 52.46 30.43
N LEU A 2 -35.68 52.88 31.44
CA LEU A 2 -35.73 52.35 32.84
C LEU A 2 -35.45 50.83 32.91
N ARG A 3 -34.22 50.40 33.22
CA ARG A 3 -33.55 50.27 34.55
C ARG A 3 -34.14 49.18 35.48
N THR A 4 -33.32 48.14 35.68
CA THR A 4 -32.85 47.59 36.96
C THR A 4 -33.82 46.81 37.87
N VAL A 5 -33.56 45.51 38.07
CA VAL A 5 -33.59 44.88 39.41
C VAL A 5 -32.44 43.86 39.51
N ARG A 6 -31.63 44.01 40.56
CA ARG A 6 -30.46 43.23 40.95
C ARG A 6 -30.72 42.75 42.40
N ILE A 7 -30.24 41.54 42.74
CA ILE A 7 -29.86 41.05 44.10
C ILE A 7 -30.99 40.47 44.99
N LYS A 8 -30.84 39.18 45.39
CA LYS A 8 -30.48 38.72 46.76
C LYS A 8 -30.44 37.17 46.86
N PHE A 9 -29.25 36.59 46.69
CA PHE A 9 -28.82 35.40 47.44
C PHE A 9 -27.79 35.88 48.46
N LEU A 10 -28.12 35.80 49.74
CA LEU A 10 -27.24 36.18 50.85
C LEU A 10 -27.58 35.29 52.06
N VAL A 11 -27.00 34.09 52.10
CA VAL A 11 -26.64 33.29 53.29
C VAL A 11 -25.62 32.29 52.72
N VAL A 12 -24.30 32.38 52.97
CA VAL A 12 -23.60 31.97 54.19
C VAL A 12 -22.27 32.75 54.25
N LEU A 13 -22.10 33.65 55.22
CA LEU A 13 -20.79 34.15 55.63
C LEU A 13 -20.82 34.57 57.11
N ALA A 14 -20.34 33.67 57.97
CA ALA A 14 -19.91 33.87 59.36
C ALA A 14 -19.17 32.58 59.74
N SER A 15 -17.91 32.52 60.16
CA SER A 15 -16.98 33.46 60.77
C SER A 15 -15.57 33.06 60.31
N CYS A 16 -14.63 33.96 60.00
CA CYS A 16 -13.73 34.55 60.98
C CYS A 16 -13.10 35.83 60.40
N ILE A 17 -13.24 36.94 61.13
CA ILE A 17 -12.60 38.23 60.86
C ILE A 17 -11.44 38.42 61.85
N LEU A 18 -10.23 38.64 61.34
CA LEU A 18 -9.11 39.40 61.92
C LEU A 18 -8.05 39.42 60.80
N THR A 19 -7.72 40.49 60.09
CA THR A 19 -7.56 41.92 60.42
C THR A 19 -7.78 42.79 59.17
N GLY A 20 -8.16 44.05 59.37
CA GLY A 20 -8.73 44.96 58.37
C GLY A 20 -8.00 45.20 57.05
N ALA A 21 -8.74 45.06 55.95
CA ALA A 21 -8.84 46.04 54.88
C ALA A 21 -10.23 45.91 54.25
N VAL A 22 -11.04 46.97 54.31
CA VAL A 22 -12.29 47.06 53.57
C VAL A 22 -11.92 47.26 52.09
N MET A 23 -11.89 46.18 51.30
CA MET A 23 -11.91 46.31 49.85
C MET A 23 -13.35 46.46 49.39
N ARG A 24 -13.63 47.54 48.66
CA ARG A 24 -14.80 47.65 47.79
C ARG A 24 -14.78 46.45 46.83
N ALA A 25 -15.95 45.87 46.58
CA ALA A 25 -16.16 44.91 45.50
C ALA A 25 -15.82 45.55 44.14
N GLY A 26 -14.58 45.36 43.68
CA GLY A 26 -14.29 45.16 42.26
C GLY A 26 -14.40 43.66 41.97
N GLU A 27 -14.76 43.30 40.74
CA GLU A 27 -14.58 41.92 40.26
C GLU A 27 -13.17 41.46 40.62
N LEU A 28 -13.05 40.28 41.23
CA LEU A 28 -11.75 39.64 41.35
C LEU A 28 -11.27 39.42 39.91
N ASP A 29 -10.07 39.89 39.55
CA ASP A 29 -9.44 39.58 38.25
C ASP A 29 -9.07 38.09 38.25
N LEU A 30 -10.04 37.25 37.90
CA LEU A 30 -9.90 35.80 37.87
C LEU A 30 -9.22 35.39 36.55
N LEU A 31 -8.09 34.68 36.68
CA LEU A 31 -7.36 34.12 35.55
C LEU A 31 -7.92 32.73 35.24
N TYR A 32 -8.89 32.67 34.33
CA TYR A 32 -9.47 31.41 33.87
C TYR A 32 -8.56 30.74 32.81
N PRO A 33 -8.43 29.41 32.85
CA PRO A 33 -7.87 28.68 31.72
C PRO A 33 -8.81 28.71 30.51
N ASP A 34 -8.31 28.26 29.36
CA ASP A 34 -9.09 28.05 28.13
C ASP A 34 -8.63 26.74 27.47
N MET A 35 -9.32 25.66 27.79
CA MET A 35 -9.00 24.30 27.40
C MET A 35 -9.66 23.94 26.08
N PHE A 36 -8.85 23.60 25.10
CA PHE A 36 -9.34 23.28 23.75
C PHE A 36 -8.56 22.11 23.14
N PRO A 37 -9.16 21.39 22.18
CA PRO A 37 -8.42 20.45 21.35
C PRO A 37 -7.51 21.21 20.38
N PHE A 38 -6.20 21.06 20.54
CA PHE A 38 -5.25 21.70 19.62
C PHE A 38 -5.06 20.88 18.34
N LEU A 39 -5.33 21.50 17.21
CA LEU A 39 -5.02 20.98 15.87
C LEU A 39 -3.83 21.72 15.28
N SER A 40 -2.98 20.98 14.57
CA SER A 40 -1.87 21.56 13.82
C SER A 40 -1.75 20.87 12.47
N GLU A 41 -1.49 21.68 11.45
CA GLU A 41 -1.15 21.23 10.10
C GLU A 41 0.30 20.68 10.04
N ASP A 42 1.13 21.00 11.03
CA ASP A 42 2.46 20.40 11.19
C ASP A 42 2.33 18.92 11.50
N SER A 43 2.77 18.09 10.56
CA SER A 43 2.77 16.64 10.72
C SER A 43 3.58 16.20 11.95
N ASN A 44 4.56 16.96 12.43
CA ASN A 44 5.36 16.54 13.58
C ASN A 44 4.61 16.61 14.92
N LEU A 45 3.42 17.23 14.97
CA LEU A 45 2.63 17.35 16.19
C LEU A 45 1.46 16.34 16.23
N PRO A 46 1.49 15.37 17.16
CA PRO A 46 0.47 14.34 17.25
C PRO A 46 -0.87 14.85 17.82
N SER A 47 -1.75 15.33 16.95
CA SER A 47 -3.15 15.75 17.24
C SER A 47 -4.17 14.75 16.67
N LEU A 48 -5.45 15.11 16.56
CA LEU A 48 -6.49 14.27 15.93
C LEU A 48 -6.14 13.77 14.53
N ARG A 49 -5.20 14.42 13.83
CA ARG A 49 -4.71 13.93 12.53
C ARG A 49 -4.11 12.53 12.59
N TYR A 50 -3.62 12.12 13.75
CA TYR A 50 -3.04 10.80 13.97
C TYR A 50 -4.07 9.85 14.56
N TRP A 51 -4.63 9.01 13.70
CA TRP A 51 -5.57 7.97 14.06
C TRP A 51 -5.15 6.64 13.43
N ILE A 52 -5.65 5.54 14.00
CA ILE A 52 -5.39 4.18 13.51
C ILE A 52 -6.70 3.40 13.48
N LEU A 53 -6.82 2.48 12.53
CA LEU A 53 -7.95 1.57 12.43
C LEU A 53 -7.50 0.16 12.82
N SER A 54 -8.13 -0.43 13.83
CA SER A 54 -7.82 -1.78 14.33
C SER A 54 -9.11 -2.59 14.44
N GLY A 55 -9.47 -3.29 13.37
CA GLY A 55 -10.76 -3.98 13.27
C GLY A 55 -11.93 -2.99 13.38
N ASN A 56 -12.85 -3.21 14.31
CA ASN A 56 -13.99 -2.33 14.55
C ASN A 56 -13.68 -1.21 15.56
N SER A 57 -12.47 -0.69 15.57
CA SER A 57 -12.10 0.35 16.53
C SER A 57 -11.18 1.38 15.92
N ILE A 58 -11.41 2.65 16.25
CA ILE A 58 -10.55 3.76 15.90
C ILE A 58 -9.73 4.14 17.13
N GLY A 59 -8.40 4.09 17.02
CA GLY A 59 -7.49 4.73 17.96
C GLY A 59 -7.16 6.15 17.50
N TYR A 60 -7.03 7.10 18.41
CA TYR A 60 -6.85 8.52 18.08
C TYR A 60 -5.84 9.20 19.01
N SER A 61 -5.15 10.22 18.50
CA SER A 61 -4.26 11.07 19.29
C SER A 61 -4.93 12.41 19.60
N THR A 62 -4.54 13.04 20.70
CA THR A 62 -5.11 14.34 21.13
C THR A 62 -4.08 15.17 21.87
N LEU A 63 -4.17 16.49 21.70
CA LEU A 63 -3.47 17.50 22.49
C LEU A 63 -4.51 18.34 23.23
N PHE A 64 -4.61 18.17 24.55
CA PHE A 64 -5.44 19.02 25.41
C PHE A 64 -4.66 20.28 25.77
N ALA A 65 -4.88 21.35 25.03
CA ALA A 65 -4.12 22.59 25.17
C ALA A 65 -4.85 23.59 26.07
N ASN A 66 -4.07 24.48 26.69
CA ASN A 66 -4.59 25.65 27.38
C ASN A 66 -4.13 26.92 26.65
N GLN A 67 -5.03 27.75 26.15
CA GLN A 67 -4.69 29.05 25.54
C GLN A 67 -5.09 30.27 26.41
N GLY A 68 -5.69 30.01 27.57
CA GLY A 68 -6.22 31.06 28.43
C GLY A 68 -5.13 31.76 29.22
N ASP A 69 -5.49 32.88 29.84
CA ASP A 69 -4.58 33.64 30.70
C ASP A 69 -4.26 32.91 32.02
N GLY A 70 -5.12 31.96 32.41
CA GLY A 70 -5.03 31.18 33.65
C GLY A 70 -4.35 29.81 33.51
N LEU A 71 -3.77 29.35 34.62
CA LEU A 71 -3.30 27.98 34.76
C LEU A 71 -4.51 27.04 34.92
N PHE A 72 -4.65 26.04 34.04
CA PHE A 72 -5.59 24.96 34.28
C PHE A 72 -5.05 24.10 35.42
N GLU A 73 -5.64 24.20 36.61
CA GLU A 73 -5.23 23.45 37.78
C GLU A 73 -6.43 22.77 38.44
N ILE A 74 -6.44 21.44 38.41
CA ILE A 74 -7.38 20.64 39.18
C ILE A 74 -6.70 20.08 40.43
N ARG A 75 -7.45 19.94 41.51
CA ARG A 75 -6.95 19.39 42.77
C ARG A 75 -7.98 18.58 43.53
N ARG A 76 -7.46 17.72 44.41
CA ARG A 76 -8.24 16.94 45.36
C ARG A 76 -8.73 17.81 46.51
N GLY A 77 -10.05 17.87 46.69
CA GLY A 77 -10.73 18.41 47.86
C GLY A 77 -11.00 17.34 48.92
N ASP A 78 -12.03 17.59 49.73
CA ASP A 78 -12.40 16.72 50.84
C ASP A 78 -12.98 15.38 50.36
N ALA A 79 -12.82 14.33 51.17
CA ALA A 79 -13.48 13.06 50.91
C ALA A 79 -15.00 13.22 51.08
N ILE A 80 -15.76 12.84 50.05
CA ILE A 80 -17.23 12.91 50.04
C ILE A 80 -17.88 11.54 50.31
N SER A 81 -17.16 10.45 50.04
CA SER A 81 -17.58 9.06 50.28
C SER A 81 -16.36 8.16 50.51
N ALA A 82 -16.59 6.87 50.76
CA ALA A 82 -15.51 5.89 50.99
C ALA A 82 -14.60 5.70 49.76
N ASP A 83 -15.08 6.05 48.58
CA ASP A 83 -14.44 5.83 47.29
C ASP A 83 -14.31 7.09 46.42
N ARG A 84 -14.76 8.28 46.88
CA ARG A 84 -14.66 9.53 46.11
C ARG A 84 -14.26 10.74 46.95
N TYR A 85 -13.66 11.72 46.28
CA TYR A 85 -13.37 13.05 46.82
C TYR A 85 -13.94 14.15 45.91
N GLU A 86 -14.12 15.34 46.46
CA GLU A 86 -14.52 16.53 45.72
C GLU A 86 -13.40 16.96 44.76
N LEU A 87 -13.72 17.15 43.48
CA LEU A 87 -12.79 17.66 42.48
C LEU A 87 -12.95 19.18 42.39
N LEU A 88 -11.85 19.89 42.63
CA LEU A 88 -11.83 21.35 42.63
C LEU A 88 -10.97 21.87 41.48
N GLN A 89 -11.42 22.91 40.78
CA GLN A 89 -10.60 23.73 39.92
C GLN A 89 -10.06 24.92 40.73
N ARG A 90 -8.75 25.17 40.66
CA ARG A 90 -8.16 26.39 41.23
C ARG A 90 -8.07 27.47 40.16
N VAL A 91 -8.69 28.61 40.44
CA VAL A 91 -8.63 29.81 39.63
C VAL A 91 -7.84 30.88 40.38
N TYR A 92 -6.76 31.38 39.78
CA TYR A 92 -5.89 32.36 40.41
C TYR A 92 -6.44 33.78 40.27
N VAL A 93 -6.08 34.65 41.22
CA VAL A 93 -6.53 36.06 41.22
C VAL A 93 -5.34 36.98 40.97
N GLY A 94 -5.49 37.91 40.02
CA GLY A 94 -4.49 38.93 39.71
C GLY A 94 -3.67 38.58 38.48
N SER A 95 -2.35 38.66 38.57
CA SER A 95 -1.44 38.44 37.43
C SER A 95 -0.38 37.37 37.69
N ASP A 96 -0.48 36.66 38.81
CA ASP A 96 0.48 35.63 39.22
C ASP A 96 -0.23 34.36 39.71
N PHE A 97 0.43 33.20 39.57
CA PHE A 97 -0.06 31.91 40.09
C PHE A 97 0.37 31.72 41.56
N GLY A 98 0.17 32.78 42.35
CA GLY A 98 0.64 32.94 43.73
C GLY A 98 -0.34 32.43 44.79
N ALA A 99 -0.33 33.06 45.95
CA ALA A 99 -1.13 32.62 47.12
C ALA A 99 -2.63 33.00 47.05
N ASN A 100 -3.03 33.85 46.09
CA ASN A 100 -4.40 34.32 45.94
C ASN A 100 -5.13 33.49 44.88
N TYR A 101 -6.13 32.73 45.30
CA TYR A 101 -6.91 31.87 44.44
C TYR A 101 -8.30 31.61 45.00
N VAL A 102 -9.18 31.10 44.14
CA VAL A 102 -10.48 30.53 44.48
C VAL A 102 -10.48 29.07 44.04
N ASP A 103 -10.84 28.15 44.94
CA ASP A 103 -11.10 26.76 44.58
C ASP A 103 -12.61 26.60 44.31
N ILE A 104 -12.96 26.15 43.11
CA ILE A 104 -14.33 26.00 42.63
C ILE A 104 -14.63 24.50 42.45
N PRO A 105 -15.70 23.95 43.05
CA PRO A 105 -16.11 22.58 42.82
C PRO A 105 -16.55 22.35 41.38
N ILE A 106 -15.88 21.42 40.69
CA ILE A 106 -16.15 21.03 39.30
C ILE A 106 -16.62 19.57 39.18
N GLY A 107 -16.87 18.91 40.32
CA GLY A 107 -17.42 17.57 40.39
C GLY A 107 -16.80 16.73 41.49
N SER A 108 -16.63 15.44 41.20
CA SER A 108 -15.95 14.50 42.10
C SER A 108 -15.10 13.53 41.30
N ALA A 109 -14.10 12.95 41.94
CA ALA A 109 -13.23 11.96 41.33
C ALA A 109 -13.03 10.74 42.27
N PRO A 110 -12.76 9.55 41.71
CA PRO A 110 -12.56 8.35 42.51
C PRO A 110 -11.24 8.39 43.29
N ILE A 111 -11.25 7.84 44.51
CA ILE A 111 -10.07 7.67 45.35
C ILE A 111 -9.19 6.56 44.75
N PRO A 112 -7.89 6.79 44.50
CA PRO A 112 -7.01 5.74 43.98
C PRO A 112 -6.92 4.52 44.90
N GLY A 113 -6.90 3.33 44.30
CA GLY A 113 -6.92 2.05 45.01
C GLY A 113 -8.31 1.57 45.46
N THR A 114 -9.38 2.28 45.11
CA THR A 114 -10.76 1.87 45.40
C THR A 114 -11.45 1.26 44.16
N PRO A 115 -12.55 0.50 44.32
CA PRO A 115 -13.26 -0.12 43.19
C PRO A 115 -13.77 0.87 42.12
N GLY A 116 -13.93 2.14 42.46
CA GLY A 116 -14.33 3.20 41.52
C GLY A 116 -13.18 3.76 40.69
N ALA A 117 -11.93 3.39 40.96
CA ALA A 117 -10.77 3.86 40.20
C ALA A 117 -10.70 3.18 38.82
N PRO A 118 -10.52 3.93 37.71
CA PRO A 118 -10.37 3.35 36.36
C PRO A 118 -9.19 2.36 36.24
N VAL A 119 -8.18 2.55 37.10
CA VAL A 119 -7.02 1.67 37.21
C VAL A 119 -6.77 1.37 38.68
N PRO A 120 -7.20 0.20 39.19
CA PRO A 120 -7.15 -0.12 40.62
C PRO A 120 -5.76 -0.07 41.26
N ASN A 121 -4.70 -0.23 40.46
CA ASN A 121 -3.31 -0.28 40.93
C ASN A 121 -2.50 1.00 40.66
N ASP A 122 -3.07 1.99 39.96
CA ASP A 122 -2.40 3.26 39.71
C ASP A 122 -2.86 4.28 40.74
N ILE A 123 -1.92 4.75 41.57
CA ILE A 123 -2.21 5.67 42.67
C ILE A 123 -1.70 7.09 42.41
N ASN A 124 -1.24 7.40 41.20
CA ASN A 124 -0.41 8.57 40.93
C ASN A 124 -1.11 9.71 40.16
N ALA A 125 -2.44 9.67 39.98
CA ALA A 125 -3.18 10.67 39.22
C ALA A 125 -4.55 11.03 39.83
N ILE A 126 -5.05 12.22 39.48
CA ILE A 126 -6.47 12.61 39.54
C ILE A 126 -7.12 12.16 38.23
N TRP A 127 -8.26 11.47 38.31
CA TRP A 127 -9.05 11.07 37.15
C TRP A 127 -10.27 11.97 37.03
N PHE A 128 -10.25 12.86 36.04
CA PHE A 128 -11.37 13.73 35.73
C PHE A 128 -12.34 12.96 34.80
N GLU A 129 -13.45 12.50 35.38
CA GLU A 129 -14.53 11.84 34.64
C GLU A 129 -15.24 12.84 33.71
N ASP A 130 -15.65 12.36 32.54
CA ASP A 130 -16.26 13.16 31.46
C ASP A 130 -15.39 14.32 30.96
N PHE A 131 -14.07 14.17 31.01
CA PHE A 131 -13.14 15.23 30.60
C PHE A 131 -13.21 15.56 29.11
N THR A 132 -13.45 14.55 28.26
CA THR A 132 -13.55 14.76 26.81
C THR A 132 -14.44 13.71 26.16
N HIS A 133 -15.13 14.10 25.10
CA HIS A 133 -15.92 13.23 24.25
C HIS A 133 -15.29 13.17 22.84
N PHE A 134 -15.02 11.97 22.36
CA PHE A 134 -14.62 11.73 20.98
C PHE A 134 -15.82 11.15 20.24
N SER A 135 -16.08 11.65 19.04
CA SER A 135 -17.18 11.20 18.20
C SER A 135 -16.73 11.03 16.77
N LEU A 136 -17.30 10.02 16.11
CA LEU A 136 -17.31 9.90 14.67
C LEU A 136 -18.69 10.36 14.19
N ARG A 137 -18.72 11.36 13.32
CA ARG A 137 -19.96 11.92 12.78
C ARG A 137 -19.98 11.79 11.27
N ALA A 138 -21.16 11.53 10.70
CA ALA A 138 -21.29 11.48 9.25
C ALA A 138 -20.91 12.84 8.64
N ALA A 139 -20.29 12.85 7.45
CA ALA A 139 -19.98 14.07 6.72
C ALA A 139 -20.79 14.15 5.41
N PRO A 140 -22.13 14.33 5.46
CA PRO A 140 -22.95 14.37 4.26
C PRO A 140 -22.63 15.58 3.40
N VAL A 141 -22.61 15.36 2.08
CA VAL A 141 -22.52 16.42 1.08
C VAL A 141 -23.92 16.89 0.74
N VAL A 142 -24.20 18.19 0.93
CA VAL A 142 -25.48 18.82 0.61
C VAL A 142 -25.19 20.02 -0.28
N ASP A 143 -25.78 20.05 -1.48
CA ASP A 143 -25.56 21.09 -2.49
C ASP A 143 -24.06 21.35 -2.78
N GLY A 144 -23.28 20.27 -2.86
CA GLY A 144 -21.83 20.33 -3.15
C GLY A 144 -20.98 20.81 -1.97
N VAL A 145 -21.51 20.87 -0.75
CA VAL A 145 -20.81 21.34 0.45
C VAL A 145 -20.82 20.28 1.54
N LEU A 146 -19.71 20.10 2.23
CA LEU A 146 -19.62 19.21 3.39
C LEU A 146 -20.39 19.79 4.57
N THR A 147 -21.25 18.99 5.16
CA THR A 147 -22.02 19.35 6.35
C THR A 147 -21.64 18.48 7.53
N LEU A 148 -21.93 18.97 8.74
CA LEU A 148 -21.71 18.24 9.97
C LEU A 148 -22.95 17.39 10.27
N GLY A 149 -22.85 16.08 10.06
CA GLY A 149 -23.95 15.13 10.22
C GLY A 149 -24.13 14.58 11.63
N GLU A 150 -24.95 13.54 11.73
CA GLU A 150 -25.25 12.84 12.98
C GLU A 150 -24.02 12.09 13.51
N GLU A 151 -23.95 11.94 14.84
CA GLU A 151 -22.95 11.06 15.47
C GLU A 151 -23.30 9.59 15.22
N VAL A 152 -22.36 8.84 14.67
CA VAL A 152 -22.51 7.41 14.34
C VAL A 152 -21.76 6.50 15.31
N ALA A 153 -20.76 7.03 16.01
CA ALA A 153 -20.05 6.39 17.11
C ALA A 153 -19.47 7.45 18.05
N GLY A 154 -19.31 7.12 19.33
CA GLY A 154 -18.83 8.07 20.33
C GLY A 154 -18.29 7.38 21.57
N VAL A 155 -17.34 8.02 22.25
CA VAL A 155 -16.86 7.61 23.57
C VAL A 155 -16.50 8.83 24.41
N THR A 156 -17.09 8.88 25.61
CA THR A 156 -16.69 9.85 26.65
C THR A 156 -15.60 9.24 27.51
N LYS A 157 -14.48 9.95 27.62
CA LYS A 157 -13.28 9.48 28.29
C LYS A 157 -13.08 10.19 29.64
N THR A 158 -12.67 9.39 30.63
CA THR A 158 -12.06 9.89 31.86
C THR A 158 -10.58 10.18 31.63
N SER A 159 -10.09 11.35 32.09
CA SER A 159 -8.66 11.69 31.98
C SER A 159 -7.81 10.64 32.70
N TRP A 160 -6.56 10.47 32.24
CA TRP A 160 -5.54 9.81 33.08
C TRP A 160 -4.78 10.90 33.84
N ARG A 161 -3.46 10.99 33.70
CA ARG A 161 -2.66 12.11 34.22
C ARG A 161 -2.81 13.30 33.28
N LEU A 162 -3.28 14.44 33.78
CA LEU A 162 -3.21 15.73 33.08
C LEU A 162 -1.85 16.40 33.33
N SER A 163 -1.06 16.60 32.28
CA SER A 163 0.25 17.26 32.38
C SER A 163 0.63 18.08 31.17
N ALA A 164 1.22 19.26 31.38
CA ALA A 164 1.88 20.05 30.34
C ALA A 164 3.15 19.36 29.79
N ASN A 165 2.99 18.23 29.10
CA ASN A 165 4.09 17.42 28.54
C ASN A 165 4.44 17.80 27.09
N GLN A 166 3.60 18.59 26.42
CA GLN A 166 3.82 19.10 25.07
C GLN A 166 3.82 20.63 25.06
N GLY A 167 4.89 21.23 24.53
CA GLY A 167 4.96 22.69 24.32
C GLY A 167 6.40 23.23 24.33
N PRO A 168 6.59 24.54 24.10
CA PRO A 168 5.57 25.52 23.70
C PRO A 168 4.83 25.15 22.43
N LEU A 169 3.51 25.36 22.40
CA LEU A 169 2.72 25.14 21.19
C LEU A 169 3.01 26.24 20.15
N PRO A 170 2.90 25.93 18.85
CA PRO A 170 2.96 26.94 17.79
C PRO A 170 2.03 28.12 18.09
N GLY A 171 2.55 29.35 17.95
CA GLY A 171 1.82 30.58 18.27
C GLY A 171 2.02 31.11 19.69
N PHE A 172 2.75 30.40 20.57
CA PHE A 172 3.03 30.84 21.94
C PHE A 172 4.52 31.15 22.16
N ASP A 173 4.83 32.40 22.53
CA ASP A 173 6.21 32.87 22.74
C ASP A 173 6.78 32.45 24.12
N SER A 174 7.43 31.29 24.17
CA SER A 174 8.16 30.77 25.34
C SER A 174 7.41 30.86 26.69
N PRO A 175 6.15 30.37 26.78
CA PRO A 175 5.39 30.41 28.01
C PRO A 175 6.03 29.52 29.10
N PRO A 176 6.02 29.96 30.38
CA PRO A 176 6.49 29.15 31.49
C PRO A 176 5.66 27.86 31.65
N ASN A 177 6.33 26.74 31.93
CA ASN A 177 5.67 25.47 32.27
C ASN A 177 5.60 25.27 33.80
N TYR A 178 4.42 25.49 34.36
CA TYR A 178 4.13 25.23 35.77
C TYR A 178 3.78 23.75 35.98
N THR A 179 4.79 22.96 36.31
CA THR A 179 4.64 21.53 36.57
C THR A 179 3.83 21.25 37.85
N SER A 180 3.34 20.02 37.95
CA SER A 180 2.60 19.51 39.11
C SER A 180 3.55 18.82 40.09
N PRO A 181 3.85 19.40 41.27
CA PRO A 181 4.79 18.82 42.23
C PRO A 181 4.31 17.49 42.83
N ASP A 182 2.99 17.33 43.00
CA ASP A 182 2.36 16.05 43.39
C ASP A 182 1.06 15.84 42.62
N GLN A 183 1.12 14.94 41.65
CA GLN A 183 0.01 14.64 40.73
C GLN A 183 -1.16 13.88 41.33
N ARG A 184 -0.98 13.42 42.57
CA ARG A 184 -2.02 12.79 43.38
C ARG A 184 -2.91 13.82 44.05
N VAL A 185 -2.41 15.05 44.15
CA VAL A 185 -3.07 16.16 44.86
C VAL A 185 -3.46 17.27 43.90
N GLN A 186 -2.66 17.53 42.87
CA GLN A 186 -2.92 18.56 41.86
C GLN A 186 -2.36 18.21 40.49
N GLN A 187 -3.06 18.59 39.42
CA GLN A 187 -2.61 18.45 38.03
C GLN A 187 -2.75 19.76 37.30
N ARG A 188 -1.82 20.04 36.37
CA ARG A 188 -1.63 21.37 35.78
C ARG A 188 -1.36 21.31 34.28
N ILE A 189 -1.99 22.22 33.54
CA ILE A 189 -1.68 22.54 32.14
C ILE A 189 -1.52 24.07 32.03
N SER A 190 -0.29 24.50 31.69
CA SER A 190 0.04 25.93 31.56
C SER A 190 -0.45 26.50 30.24
N ALA A 191 -0.72 27.81 30.20
CA ALA A 191 -1.01 28.52 28.97
C ALA A 191 0.09 28.28 27.91
N GLY A 192 -0.30 27.95 26.68
CA GLY A 192 0.59 27.58 25.57
C GLY A 192 1.26 26.21 25.70
N TRP A 193 0.79 25.37 26.63
CA TRP A 193 1.17 23.97 26.75
C TRP A 193 -0.04 23.06 26.60
N ALA A 194 0.22 21.81 26.24
CA ALA A 194 -0.78 20.77 26.11
C ALA A 194 -0.39 19.48 26.82
N ASP A 195 -1.38 18.64 27.03
CA ASP A 195 -1.21 17.24 27.40
C ASP A 195 -1.49 16.32 26.21
N LEU A 196 -0.47 15.54 25.83
CA LEU A 196 -0.51 14.60 24.72
C LEU A 196 -0.96 13.22 25.18
N TYR A 197 -1.96 12.68 24.48
CA TYR A 197 -2.25 11.25 24.48
C TYR A 197 -2.18 10.73 23.05
N GLY A 198 -1.34 9.72 22.81
CA GLY A 198 -1.19 9.12 21.48
C GLY A 198 -2.19 8.00 21.20
N ALA A 199 -2.47 7.79 19.92
CA ALA A 199 -3.19 6.62 19.42
C ALA A 199 -2.52 5.31 19.89
N GLY A 200 -3.33 4.33 20.29
CA GLY A 200 -2.83 3.07 20.87
C GLY A 200 -2.53 3.12 22.38
N SER A 201 -2.53 4.31 23.00
CA SER A 201 -2.49 4.40 24.46
C SER A 201 -3.84 3.97 25.07
N ARG A 202 -3.80 3.51 26.33
CA ARG A 202 -4.97 2.96 27.00
C ARG A 202 -6.12 3.98 27.02
N GLY A 203 -7.29 3.55 26.54
CA GLY A 203 -8.49 4.39 26.47
C GLY A 203 -8.41 5.52 25.45
N GLN A 204 -7.46 5.50 24.50
CA GLN A 204 -7.50 6.30 23.27
C GLN A 204 -8.07 5.45 22.13
N VAL A 205 -9.29 4.95 22.34
CA VAL A 205 -9.97 4.05 21.40
C VAL A 205 -11.48 4.19 21.51
N MET A 206 -12.16 4.15 20.38
CA MET A 206 -13.61 4.17 20.24
C MET A 206 -14.05 2.98 19.40
N ASP A 207 -15.08 2.28 19.87
CA ASP A 207 -15.73 1.20 19.11
C ASP A 207 -16.60 1.80 18.00
N ILE A 208 -16.42 1.28 16.79
CA ILE A 208 -17.17 1.67 15.60
C ILE A 208 -17.93 0.47 15.01
N THR A 209 -18.20 -0.55 15.81
CA THR A 209 -18.98 -1.72 15.38
C THR A 209 -20.33 -1.29 14.80
N GLY A 210 -20.56 -1.64 13.53
CA GLY A 210 -21.79 -1.30 12.82
C GLY A 210 -21.75 0.03 12.05
N VAL A 211 -20.69 0.82 12.20
CA VAL A 211 -20.42 1.96 11.31
C VAL A 211 -19.96 1.40 9.95
N PRO A 212 -20.60 1.78 8.82
CA PRO A 212 -20.15 1.35 7.50
C PRO A 212 -18.73 1.82 7.23
N VAL A 213 -17.87 0.92 6.76
CA VAL A 213 -16.59 1.33 6.13
C VAL A 213 -16.96 2.02 4.82
N GLY A 214 -16.83 3.33 4.77
CA GLY A 214 -17.39 4.17 3.70
C GLY A 214 -16.82 5.59 3.72
N PRO A 215 -17.22 6.42 2.73
CA PRO A 215 -16.58 7.71 2.51
C PRO A 215 -16.97 8.74 3.58
N LEU A 216 -15.98 9.56 3.92
CA LEU A 216 -16.02 10.82 4.70
C LEU A 216 -16.81 10.80 6.03
N TYR A 217 -16.04 10.86 7.12
CA TYR A 217 -16.52 11.09 8.47
C TYR A 217 -15.76 12.23 9.14
N TRP A 218 -16.43 12.95 10.02
CA TRP A 218 -15.79 13.87 10.94
C TRP A 218 -15.31 13.09 12.18
N LEU A 219 -14.00 13.03 12.38
CA LEU A 219 -13.43 12.64 13.67
C LEU A 219 -13.37 13.90 14.54
N GLN A 220 -14.28 13.99 15.50
CA GLN A 220 -14.50 15.18 16.33
C GLN A 220 -14.13 14.90 17.78
N GLN A 221 -13.52 15.89 18.41
CA GLN A 221 -13.26 15.94 19.84
C GLN A 221 -13.98 17.13 20.47
N THR A 222 -14.55 16.91 21.65
CA THR A 222 -15.10 17.95 22.51
C THR A 222 -14.43 17.85 23.88
N VAL A 223 -13.69 18.88 24.28
CA VAL A 223 -13.13 19.04 25.63
C VAL A 223 -14.21 19.60 26.55
N ASP A 224 -14.25 19.13 27.79
CA ASP A 224 -15.27 19.50 28.77
C ASP A 224 -16.73 19.46 28.23
N PRO A 225 -17.17 18.30 27.68
CA PRO A 225 -18.50 18.17 27.08
C PRO A 225 -19.66 18.44 28.06
N ALA A 226 -19.39 18.42 29.37
CA ALA A 226 -20.36 18.70 30.41
C ALA A 226 -20.32 20.15 30.94
N ASN A 227 -19.45 21.00 30.37
CA ASN A 227 -19.23 22.41 30.75
C ASN A 227 -18.96 22.55 32.27
N ARG A 228 -18.08 21.71 32.82
CA ARG A 228 -17.72 21.67 34.25
C ARG A 228 -16.49 22.53 34.56
N ILE A 229 -15.59 22.73 33.61
CA ILE A 229 -14.43 23.58 33.75
C ILE A 229 -14.91 25.03 33.59
N HIS A 230 -14.43 25.92 34.45
CA HIS A 230 -14.68 27.35 34.29
C HIS A 230 -13.60 27.93 33.38
N GLU A 231 -14.01 28.31 32.19
CA GLU A 231 -13.11 28.71 31.10
C GLU A 231 -13.29 30.19 30.73
N SER A 232 -12.28 30.79 30.10
CA SER A 232 -12.43 32.14 29.54
C SER A 232 -13.24 32.17 28.25
N ASP A 233 -13.27 31.06 27.50
CA ASP A 233 -14.04 30.88 26.28
C ASP A 233 -14.61 29.46 26.22
N GLU A 234 -15.94 29.34 26.15
CA GLU A 234 -16.65 28.06 26.10
C GLU A 234 -17.02 27.67 24.65
N THR A 235 -16.57 28.45 23.67
CA THR A 235 -16.98 28.31 22.25
C THR A 235 -15.98 27.56 21.39
N ASN A 236 -14.79 27.26 21.93
CA ASN A 236 -13.67 26.65 21.21
C ASN A 236 -13.37 25.20 21.63
N ASN A 237 -14.16 24.65 22.55
CA ASN A 237 -14.00 23.31 23.11
C ASN A 237 -14.14 22.17 22.09
N VAL A 238 -14.48 22.47 20.84
CA VAL A 238 -14.72 21.49 19.77
C VAL A 238 -13.73 21.67 18.63
N ALA A 239 -13.12 20.56 18.20
CA ALA A 239 -12.32 20.50 16.99
C ALA A 239 -12.58 19.20 16.25
N GLN A 240 -12.35 19.19 14.95
CA GLN A 240 -12.64 18.04 14.10
C GLN A 240 -11.73 18.01 12.87
N VAL A 241 -11.52 16.80 12.37
CA VAL A 241 -10.81 16.55 11.12
C VAL A 241 -11.66 15.63 10.23
N LEU A 242 -11.59 15.83 8.92
CA LEU A 242 -12.27 14.98 7.96
C LEU A 242 -11.40 13.74 7.68
N ILE A 243 -11.99 12.54 7.76
CA ILE A 243 -11.29 11.27 7.54
C ILE A 243 -12.08 10.36 6.60
N ASP A 244 -11.40 9.46 5.90
CA ASP A 244 -12.01 8.38 5.13
C ASP A 244 -11.63 7.05 5.78
N LEU A 245 -12.62 6.24 6.20
CA LEU A 245 -12.34 4.94 6.84
C LEU A 245 -11.69 3.94 5.89
N ARG A 246 -11.69 4.21 4.58
CA ARG A 246 -10.97 3.43 3.55
C ARG A 246 -9.48 3.80 3.47
N LYS A 247 -9.06 4.92 4.07
CA LYS A 247 -7.66 5.40 4.10
C LYS A 247 -7.19 5.57 5.56
N PRO A 248 -6.92 4.47 6.29
CA PRO A 248 -6.53 4.53 7.70
C PRO A 248 -5.30 5.40 7.96
N GLY A 249 -5.42 6.32 8.93
CA GLY A 249 -4.32 7.20 9.34
C GLY A 249 -4.12 8.45 8.50
N GLU A 250 -4.96 8.66 7.48
CA GLU A 250 -4.96 9.88 6.67
C GLU A 250 -6.07 10.83 7.09
N VAL A 251 -5.78 12.13 7.02
CA VAL A 251 -6.78 13.20 7.10
C VAL A 251 -6.96 13.82 5.73
N VAL A 252 -8.20 14.17 5.40
CA VAL A 252 -8.49 14.92 4.18
C VAL A 252 -8.15 16.38 4.42
N MET A 253 -7.30 16.93 3.56
CA MET A 253 -6.81 18.31 3.56
C MET A 253 -6.99 18.91 2.16
N TYR A 254 -7.12 20.22 2.07
CA TYR A 254 -7.09 20.96 0.79
C TYR A 254 -6.17 22.15 0.89
N ASP A 255 -5.36 22.41 -0.13
CA ASP A 255 -4.40 23.52 -0.16
C ASP A 255 -3.53 23.58 1.12
N GLY A 256 -3.19 22.41 1.67
CA GLY A 256 -2.43 22.26 2.92
C GLY A 256 -3.21 22.51 4.22
N ARG A 257 -4.52 22.80 4.18
CA ARG A 257 -5.35 23.08 5.37
C ARG A 257 -6.39 22.01 5.68
N PHE A 258 -6.80 21.92 6.95
CA PHE A 258 -7.92 21.04 7.35
C PHE A 258 -9.22 21.50 6.71
N VAL A 259 -9.96 20.55 6.13
CA VAL A 259 -11.30 20.79 5.63
C VAL A 259 -12.25 21.08 6.79
N GLN A 260 -13.14 22.05 6.61
CA GLN A 260 -14.12 22.50 7.60
C GLN A 260 -15.55 22.20 7.12
N PRO A 261 -16.52 22.01 8.04
CA PRO A 261 -17.92 22.06 7.68
C PRO A 261 -18.26 23.38 6.98
N GLY A 262 -18.94 23.29 5.84
CA GLY A 262 -19.21 24.44 4.97
C GLY A 262 -18.23 24.60 3.81
N ASP A 263 -17.11 23.86 3.78
CA ASP A 263 -16.25 23.79 2.60
C ASP A 263 -16.92 22.99 1.48
N ALA A 264 -16.67 23.39 0.23
CA ALA A 264 -17.10 22.62 -0.94
C ALA A 264 -16.54 21.20 -0.86
N ALA A 265 -17.38 20.22 -1.16
CA ALA A 265 -17.03 18.81 -1.05
C ALA A 265 -15.79 18.48 -1.87
N PRO A 266 -15.01 17.49 -1.41
CA PRO A 266 -14.02 16.83 -2.24
C PRO A 266 -14.62 16.50 -3.61
N PRO A 267 -13.93 16.76 -4.73
CA PRO A 267 -14.14 15.93 -5.90
C PRO A 267 -13.93 14.49 -5.44
N THR A 268 -14.94 13.63 -5.64
CA THR A 268 -14.74 12.21 -5.39
C THR A 268 -13.72 11.75 -6.44
N PRO A 269 -12.56 11.20 -6.08
CA PRO A 269 -11.64 10.70 -7.10
C PRO A 269 -12.36 9.70 -8.01
N GLY A 270 -12.29 9.93 -9.33
CA GLY A 270 -13.05 9.19 -10.34
C GLY A 270 -14.39 9.81 -10.78
N ASP A 271 -14.97 10.74 -10.03
CA ASP A 271 -16.18 11.52 -10.40
C ASP A 271 -15.73 12.84 -11.04
N LEU A 272 -15.54 12.82 -12.36
CA LEU A 272 -15.02 13.94 -13.14
C LEU A 272 -16.14 14.87 -13.60
N THR A 273 -17.38 14.39 -13.63
CA THR A 273 -18.56 15.19 -13.99
C THR A 273 -19.15 15.96 -12.81
N ALA A 274 -18.70 15.65 -11.59
CA ALA A 274 -19.12 16.25 -10.32
C ALA A 274 -20.62 16.09 -10.03
N ASP A 275 -21.22 14.99 -10.49
CA ASP A 275 -22.63 14.68 -10.29
C ASP A 275 -22.87 13.75 -9.08
N GLY A 276 -21.78 13.31 -8.43
CA GLY A 276 -21.80 12.50 -7.22
C GLY A 276 -21.79 11.00 -7.47
N VAL A 277 -21.67 10.54 -8.72
CA VAL A 277 -21.47 9.14 -9.08
C VAL A 277 -20.15 8.95 -9.83
N VAL A 278 -19.63 7.73 -9.84
CA VAL A 278 -18.48 7.34 -10.68
C VAL A 278 -19.01 6.37 -11.72
N ASP A 279 -19.21 6.82 -12.94
CA ASP A 279 -19.82 6.04 -14.01
C ASP A 279 -19.14 6.24 -15.38
N LEU A 280 -19.83 5.83 -16.46
CA LEU A 280 -19.27 5.87 -17.82
C LEU A 280 -19.05 7.32 -18.29
N ASP A 281 -19.87 8.27 -17.85
CA ASP A 281 -19.72 9.67 -18.24
C ASP A 281 -18.42 10.25 -17.68
N ASP A 282 -17.97 9.79 -16.50
CA ASP A 282 -16.68 10.17 -15.95
C ASP A 282 -15.50 9.57 -16.72
N TRP A 283 -15.63 8.33 -17.23
CA TRP A 283 -14.60 7.75 -18.11
C TRP A 283 -14.48 8.53 -19.43
N LEU A 284 -15.61 8.96 -19.98
CA LEU A 284 -15.63 9.82 -21.17
C LEU A 284 -15.00 11.18 -20.87
N ALA A 285 -15.28 11.77 -19.71
CA ALA A 285 -14.65 13.02 -19.25
C ALA A 285 -13.14 12.87 -19.02
N PHE A 286 -12.70 11.74 -18.46
CA PHE A 286 -11.30 11.40 -18.25
C PHE A 286 -10.54 11.39 -19.57
N LYS A 287 -11.08 10.73 -20.60
CA LYS A 287 -10.47 10.70 -21.94
C LYS A 287 -10.52 12.05 -22.64
N ALA A 288 -11.62 12.79 -22.52
CA ALA A 288 -11.76 14.10 -23.16
C ALA A 288 -10.73 15.12 -22.63
N SER A 289 -10.26 14.94 -21.40
CA SER A 289 -9.29 15.80 -20.72
C SER A 289 -7.83 15.38 -20.91
N SER A 290 -7.53 14.27 -21.61
CA SER A 290 -6.18 13.70 -21.66
C SER A 290 -5.11 14.60 -22.31
N GLY A 291 -5.52 15.59 -23.12
CA GLY A 291 -4.64 16.61 -23.71
C GLY A 291 -4.70 17.99 -23.03
N ALA A 292 -5.35 18.11 -21.87
CA ALA A 292 -5.43 19.36 -21.13
C ALA A 292 -4.09 19.68 -20.44
N SER A 293 -3.73 20.97 -20.39
CA SER A 293 -2.57 21.41 -19.61
C SER A 293 -2.93 21.42 -18.12
N LEU A 294 -2.10 20.77 -17.32
CA LEU A 294 -2.27 20.64 -15.87
C LEU A 294 -1.42 21.65 -15.06
N ASP A 295 -0.64 22.48 -15.74
CA ASP A 295 0.33 23.37 -15.11
C ASP A 295 -0.32 24.46 -14.25
N GLY A 296 0.05 24.51 -12.96
CA GLY A 296 -0.35 25.58 -12.05
C GLY A 296 -1.83 25.56 -11.65
N LEU A 297 -2.51 24.43 -11.86
CA LEU A 297 -3.89 24.22 -11.43
C LEU A 297 -3.99 23.88 -9.94
N SER A 298 -5.17 24.09 -9.36
CA SER A 298 -5.46 23.63 -7.99
C SER A 298 -5.63 22.11 -7.96
N GLU A 299 -5.42 21.46 -6.82
CA GLU A 299 -5.65 20.00 -6.66
C GLU A 299 -7.07 19.59 -7.09
N ARG A 300 -8.06 20.46 -6.87
CA ARG A 300 -9.43 20.24 -7.32
C ARG A 300 -9.55 20.22 -8.84
N ASP A 301 -8.90 21.16 -9.52
CA ASP A 301 -8.95 21.26 -10.98
C ASP A 301 -8.15 20.13 -11.64
N LEU A 302 -7.04 19.69 -11.01
CA LEU A 302 -6.27 18.52 -11.43
C LEU A 302 -7.13 17.24 -11.43
N LEU A 303 -7.82 16.96 -10.32
CA LEU A 303 -8.73 15.80 -10.20
C LEU A 303 -9.84 15.83 -11.26
N ALA A 304 -10.43 17.00 -11.50
CA ALA A 304 -11.50 17.17 -12.50
C ALA A 304 -11.00 16.96 -13.95
N LEU A 305 -9.71 17.16 -14.19
CA LEU A 305 -9.08 16.91 -15.50
C LEU A 305 -8.46 15.51 -15.61
N GLY A 306 -8.60 14.66 -14.59
CA GLY A 306 -8.15 13.27 -14.61
C GLY A 306 -6.73 13.03 -14.10
N ASP A 307 -6.10 13.99 -13.43
CA ASP A 307 -4.89 13.74 -12.63
C ASP A 307 -5.32 13.27 -11.24
N LEU A 308 -5.40 11.94 -11.08
CA LEU A 308 -5.99 11.28 -9.92
C LEU A 308 -4.96 10.97 -8.83
N ASN A 309 -3.67 10.97 -9.18
CA ASN A 309 -2.58 10.83 -8.22
C ASN A 309 -1.95 12.19 -7.80
N LEU A 310 -2.37 13.30 -8.43
CA LEU A 310 -1.90 14.67 -8.21
C LEU A 310 -0.41 14.86 -8.53
N ASP A 311 0.13 14.11 -9.49
CA ASP A 311 1.53 14.22 -9.92
C ASP A 311 1.75 15.27 -11.03
N GLY A 312 0.67 15.93 -11.46
CA GLY A 312 0.66 16.94 -12.51
C GLY A 312 0.64 16.34 -13.91
N ARG A 313 0.31 15.07 -14.08
CA ARG A 313 0.24 14.37 -15.37
C ARG A 313 -1.09 13.64 -15.52
N HIS A 314 -1.48 13.45 -16.77
CA HIS A 314 -2.51 12.50 -17.15
C HIS A 314 -1.78 11.28 -17.72
N SER A 315 -1.82 10.16 -17.00
CA SER A 315 -0.91 9.03 -17.24
C SER A 315 -1.62 7.68 -17.14
N LEU A 316 -0.87 6.59 -17.41
CA LEU A 316 -1.33 5.23 -17.15
C LEU A 316 -1.73 5.03 -15.67
N SER A 317 -1.03 5.72 -14.76
CA SER A 317 -1.31 5.67 -13.32
C SER A 317 -2.72 6.17 -13.00
N ASP A 318 -3.14 7.24 -13.66
CA ASP A 318 -4.44 7.87 -13.42
C ASP A 318 -5.58 7.02 -13.97
N ALA A 319 -5.41 6.40 -15.12
CA ALA A 319 -6.43 5.51 -15.66
C ALA A 319 -6.59 4.23 -14.85
N ARG A 320 -5.49 3.73 -14.27
CA ARG A 320 -5.54 2.64 -13.29
C ARG A 320 -6.31 3.06 -12.05
N LEU A 321 -6.02 4.24 -11.49
CA LEU A 321 -6.76 4.80 -10.35
C LEU A 321 -8.24 4.99 -10.68
N PHE A 322 -8.55 5.45 -11.89
CA PHE A 322 -9.93 5.58 -12.36
C PHE A 322 -10.66 4.23 -12.31
N ARG A 323 -10.04 3.16 -12.86
CA ARG A 323 -10.60 1.80 -12.78
C ARG A 323 -10.86 1.36 -11.34
N GLU A 324 -9.92 1.63 -10.43
CA GLU A 324 -10.08 1.29 -9.01
C GLU A 324 -11.23 2.06 -8.37
N TYR A 325 -11.37 3.35 -8.65
CA TYR A 325 -12.49 4.15 -8.14
C TYR A 325 -13.83 3.69 -8.73
N TYR A 326 -13.86 3.36 -10.02
CA TYR A 326 -15.03 2.83 -10.68
C TYR A 326 -15.48 1.49 -10.10
N ASP A 327 -14.56 0.54 -9.94
CA ASP A 327 -14.85 -0.77 -9.34
C ASP A 327 -15.22 -0.65 -7.86
N ALA A 328 -14.62 0.29 -7.13
CA ALA A 328 -15.01 0.56 -5.76
C ALA A 328 -16.44 1.12 -5.65
N ALA A 329 -16.87 1.93 -6.63
CA ALA A 329 -18.21 2.50 -6.68
C ALA A 329 -19.27 1.51 -7.17
N ASN A 330 -18.93 0.65 -8.15
CA ASN A 330 -19.89 -0.18 -8.89
C ASN A 330 -19.78 -1.69 -8.62
N GLY A 331 -18.74 -2.13 -7.89
CA GLY A 331 -18.43 -3.53 -7.61
C GLY A 331 -17.18 -4.02 -8.35
N THR A 332 -16.47 -4.99 -7.77
CA THR A 332 -15.25 -5.55 -8.37
C THR A 332 -15.49 -6.07 -9.78
N GLY A 333 -14.67 -5.61 -10.74
CA GLY A 333 -14.77 -5.97 -12.16
C GLY A 333 -15.86 -5.23 -12.93
N ALA A 334 -16.53 -4.23 -12.33
CA ALA A 334 -17.57 -3.45 -12.98
C ALA A 334 -17.04 -2.66 -14.18
N PHE A 335 -15.86 -2.06 -14.06
CA PHE A 335 -15.21 -1.32 -15.14
C PHE A 335 -14.87 -2.24 -16.33
N ALA A 336 -14.35 -3.45 -16.06
CA ALA A 336 -14.11 -4.45 -17.10
C ALA A 336 -15.43 -4.94 -17.76
N SER A 337 -16.53 -4.91 -17.00
CA SER A 337 -17.87 -5.31 -17.44
C SER A 337 -18.64 -4.23 -18.21
N LEU A 338 -18.08 -3.01 -18.37
CA LEU A 338 -18.60 -1.97 -19.27
C LEU A 338 -18.84 -2.51 -20.70
N THR A 339 -18.14 -3.60 -21.04
CA THR A 339 -18.16 -4.31 -22.32
C THR A 339 -19.27 -5.37 -22.46
N SER A 340 -19.91 -5.76 -21.35
CA SER A 340 -21.07 -6.63 -21.37
C SER A 340 -22.33 -5.77 -21.34
N SER A 341 -23.13 -5.82 -22.41
CA SER A 341 -24.48 -5.29 -22.40
C SER A 341 -25.19 -5.76 -21.13
N VAL A 342 -25.44 -4.81 -20.21
CA VAL A 342 -26.39 -4.81 -19.10
C VAL A 342 -26.94 -6.21 -18.75
N PRO A 343 -26.61 -6.82 -17.59
CA PRO A 343 -27.46 -7.86 -17.06
C PRO A 343 -28.81 -7.21 -16.75
N GLU A 344 -29.83 -7.42 -17.60
CA GLU A 344 -31.17 -7.07 -17.18
C GLU A 344 -31.50 -7.88 -15.90
N PRO A 345 -31.90 -7.24 -14.78
CA PRO A 345 -32.36 -7.96 -13.59
C PRO A 345 -33.69 -8.71 -13.81
N THR A 346 -34.28 -8.65 -15.00
CA THR A 346 -35.59 -9.22 -15.34
C THR A 346 -35.56 -10.74 -15.52
N SER A 347 -34.40 -11.34 -15.83
CA SER A 347 -34.27 -12.79 -16.00
C SER A 347 -34.39 -13.54 -14.67
N LEU A 348 -33.86 -12.98 -13.58
CA LEU A 348 -34.02 -13.53 -12.22
C LEU A 348 -35.44 -13.35 -11.71
N LEU A 349 -36.12 -12.29 -12.13
CA LEU A 349 -37.53 -12.04 -11.82
C LEU A 349 -38.43 -13.03 -12.59
N LEU A 350 -38.10 -13.37 -13.83
CA LEU A 350 -38.79 -14.41 -14.62
C LEU A 350 -38.54 -15.83 -14.07
N ILE A 351 -37.33 -16.13 -13.59
CA ILE A 351 -37.02 -17.39 -12.89
C ILE A 351 -37.72 -17.43 -11.53
N GLY A 352 -37.80 -16.32 -10.80
CA GLY A 352 -38.56 -16.19 -9.56
C GLY A 352 -40.07 -16.37 -9.76
N VAL A 353 -40.62 -15.85 -10.86
CA VAL A 353 -42.03 -16.05 -11.26
C VAL A 353 -42.28 -17.49 -11.72
N ALA A 354 -41.33 -18.12 -12.42
CA ALA A 354 -41.41 -19.53 -12.80
C ALA A 354 -41.31 -20.48 -11.59
N LEU A 355 -40.43 -20.19 -10.62
CA LEU A 355 -40.26 -20.99 -9.41
C LEU A 355 -41.42 -20.80 -8.41
N THR A 356 -42.02 -19.62 -8.35
CA THR A 356 -43.27 -19.41 -7.58
C THR A 356 -44.46 -20.11 -8.24
N ALA A 357 -44.54 -20.14 -9.58
CA ALA A 357 -45.56 -20.93 -10.30
C ALA A 357 -45.40 -22.45 -10.11
N ILE A 358 -44.17 -22.97 -10.01
CA ILE A 358 -43.89 -24.38 -9.71
C ILE A 358 -44.09 -24.71 -8.21
N GLY A 359 -43.79 -23.76 -7.32
CA GLY A 359 -43.99 -23.88 -5.87
C GLY A 359 -45.46 -24.02 -5.44
N VAL A 360 -46.40 -23.51 -6.24
CA VAL A 360 -47.85 -23.63 -6.01
C VAL A 360 -48.40 -25.01 -6.41
N THR A 361 -47.70 -25.78 -7.26
CA THR A 361 -48.24 -27.03 -7.82
C THR A 361 -47.61 -28.32 -7.28
N ASN A 362 -46.38 -28.32 -6.74
CA ASN A 362 -45.83 -29.54 -6.12
C ASN A 362 -44.61 -29.33 -5.20
N ARG A 363 -44.83 -29.35 -3.88
CA ARG A 363 -43.78 -29.17 -2.84
C ARG A 363 -42.61 -30.18 -2.88
N ARG A 364 -42.76 -31.32 -3.57
CA ARG A 364 -41.73 -32.38 -3.64
C ARG A 364 -40.67 -32.17 -4.72
N GLN A 365 -40.88 -31.26 -5.70
CA GLN A 365 -39.90 -31.01 -6.77
C GLN A 365 -38.99 -29.80 -6.52
N LEU A 366 -39.36 -28.92 -5.59
CA LEU A 366 -38.57 -27.73 -5.21
C LEU A 366 -37.17 -28.09 -4.67
N GLY A 367 -37.07 -29.16 -3.88
CA GLY A 367 -35.79 -29.61 -3.30
C GLY A 367 -34.80 -30.16 -4.32
N LYS A 368 -35.26 -30.62 -5.49
CA LYS A 368 -34.38 -31.13 -6.56
C LYS A 368 -33.94 -30.02 -7.51
N ALA A 369 -34.78 -29.02 -7.77
CA ALA A 369 -34.45 -27.87 -8.61
C ALA A 369 -33.44 -26.93 -7.94
N VAL A 370 -33.56 -26.70 -6.62
CA VAL A 370 -32.60 -25.89 -5.86
C VAL A 370 -31.22 -26.57 -5.80
N ALA A 371 -31.17 -27.89 -5.65
CA ALA A 371 -29.91 -28.63 -5.67
C ALA A 371 -29.22 -28.62 -7.05
N PHE A 372 -29.98 -28.57 -8.15
CA PHE A 372 -29.44 -28.51 -9.51
C PHE A 372 -28.93 -27.11 -9.87
N ALA A 373 -29.58 -26.05 -9.37
CA ALA A 373 -29.15 -24.67 -9.57
C ALA A 373 -27.86 -24.34 -8.78
N VAL A 374 -27.71 -24.87 -7.56
CA VAL A 374 -26.49 -24.72 -6.75
C VAL A 374 -25.34 -25.59 -7.29
N ALA A 375 -25.64 -26.73 -7.93
CA ALA A 375 -24.62 -27.55 -8.58
C ALA A 375 -24.09 -26.95 -9.89
N LEU A 376 -24.91 -26.18 -10.63
CA LEU A 376 -24.47 -25.49 -11.85
C LEU A 376 -23.57 -24.29 -11.56
N THR A 377 -23.79 -23.56 -10.45
CA THR A 377 -22.89 -22.47 -10.01
C THR A 377 -21.58 -22.99 -9.42
N ALA A 378 -21.56 -24.21 -8.87
CA ALA A 378 -20.35 -24.81 -8.29
C ALA A 378 -19.44 -25.54 -9.32
N PHE A 379 -19.95 -25.91 -10.50
CA PHE A 379 -19.16 -26.62 -11.53
C PHE A 379 -18.58 -25.73 -12.63
N GLY A 380 -18.97 -24.44 -12.69
CA GLY A 380 -18.45 -23.47 -13.66
C GLY A 380 -17.19 -22.72 -13.21
N ALA A 381 -16.74 -22.89 -11.97
CA ALA A 381 -15.66 -22.11 -11.36
C ALA A 381 -14.40 -22.93 -11.02
N ILE A 382 -14.13 -24.00 -11.77
CA ILE A 382 -12.83 -24.68 -11.77
C ILE A 382 -12.34 -24.79 -13.22
N SER A 383 -12.26 -23.65 -13.90
CA SER A 383 -11.14 -23.46 -14.81
C SER A 383 -9.96 -23.12 -13.92
N SER A 384 -8.92 -23.96 -13.93
CA SER A 384 -7.57 -23.49 -13.59
C SER A 384 -7.24 -22.40 -14.60
N GLY A 385 -7.72 -21.18 -14.35
CA GLY A 385 -7.31 -20.01 -15.09
C GLY A 385 -5.81 -19.93 -14.88
N ARG A 386 -5.05 -20.07 -15.97
CA ARG A 386 -3.72 -19.49 -15.96
C ARG A 386 -3.93 -18.05 -15.54
N VAL A 387 -3.29 -17.63 -14.45
CA VAL A 387 -3.14 -16.20 -14.19
C VAL A 387 -2.28 -15.72 -15.35
N ALA A 388 -2.88 -15.00 -16.29
CA ALA A 388 -2.12 -14.33 -17.34
C ALA A 388 -1.08 -13.47 -16.62
N SER A 389 0.17 -13.61 -17.00
CA SER A 389 1.27 -12.97 -16.31
C SER A 389 2.04 -12.22 -17.37
N ALA A 390 2.16 -10.91 -17.21
CA ALA A 390 2.85 -9.98 -18.10
C ALA A 390 4.37 -10.11 -18.04
N ARG A 391 4.78 -11.37 -18.12
CA ARG A 391 6.13 -11.86 -18.04
C ARG A 391 6.18 -13.16 -18.83
N VAL A 392 7.31 -13.36 -19.50
CA VAL A 392 7.64 -14.66 -20.03
C VAL A 392 8.17 -15.49 -18.87
N LEU A 393 7.41 -16.50 -18.42
CA LEU A 393 7.92 -17.49 -17.47
C LEU A 393 8.94 -18.38 -18.20
N LEU A 394 10.17 -18.40 -17.68
CA LEU A 394 11.30 -19.14 -18.27
C LEU A 394 11.55 -20.43 -17.51
N PHE A 395 11.30 -20.43 -16.20
CA PHE A 395 11.46 -21.60 -15.32
C PHE A 395 10.64 -21.43 -14.04
N GLU A 396 10.12 -22.53 -13.50
CA GLU A 396 9.50 -22.59 -12.18
C GLU A 396 9.88 -23.90 -11.47
N GLU A 397 10.04 -23.86 -10.15
CA GLU A 397 10.21 -25.02 -9.27
C GLU A 397 9.68 -24.70 -7.86
N GLY A 398 8.75 -25.54 -7.38
CA GLY A 398 8.15 -25.43 -6.03
C GLY A 398 8.31 -26.71 -5.20
N PHE A 399 9.12 -27.66 -5.64
CA PHE A 399 9.52 -28.89 -4.96
C PHE A 399 8.42 -29.91 -4.61
N GLU A 400 7.15 -29.58 -4.83
CA GLU A 400 5.99 -30.45 -4.51
C GLU A 400 5.99 -31.81 -5.22
N GLY A 401 6.76 -31.93 -6.30
CA GLY A 401 6.92 -33.18 -7.05
C GLY A 401 7.86 -34.19 -6.39
N LEU A 402 8.57 -33.82 -5.32
CA LEU A 402 9.57 -34.66 -4.68
C LEU A 402 8.94 -35.75 -3.79
N ALA A 403 9.48 -36.96 -3.88
CA ALA A 403 9.09 -38.06 -3.00
C ALA A 403 9.85 -37.98 -1.68
N LEU A 404 9.15 -37.61 -0.60
CA LEU A 404 9.71 -37.56 0.75
C LEU A 404 9.72 -38.93 1.43
N GLY A 405 10.83 -39.22 2.13
CA GLY A 405 11.02 -40.42 2.93
C GLY A 405 10.98 -40.16 4.43
N PRO A 406 11.17 -41.20 5.27
CA PRO A 406 11.15 -41.06 6.71
C PRO A 406 12.37 -40.28 7.25
N ASN A 407 12.19 -39.61 8.39
CA ASN A 407 13.31 -39.04 9.16
C ASN A 407 14.26 -40.14 9.67
N LEU A 408 15.54 -39.79 9.85
CA LEU A 408 16.63 -40.70 10.24
C LEU A 408 17.23 -40.37 11.61
N ASN A 409 17.59 -39.12 11.88
CA ASN A 409 18.22 -38.69 13.12
C ASN A 409 17.32 -37.79 13.96
N GLU A 410 16.41 -37.06 13.32
CA GLU A 410 15.42 -36.26 14.03
C GLU A 410 14.52 -37.12 14.91
N SER A 411 14.09 -36.55 16.04
CA SER A 411 13.29 -37.31 17.02
C SER A 411 11.80 -37.37 16.66
N LEU A 412 11.31 -36.39 15.90
CA LEU A 412 9.91 -36.32 15.48
C LEU A 412 9.65 -37.26 14.30
N SER A 413 8.99 -38.39 14.55
CA SER A 413 8.73 -39.38 13.50
C SER A 413 7.72 -38.89 12.45
N ASN A 414 8.11 -38.95 11.18
CA ASN A 414 7.23 -38.74 10.04
C ASN A 414 7.70 -39.61 8.86
N PRO A 415 6.84 -40.44 8.23
CA PRO A 415 7.20 -41.25 7.06
C PRO A 415 7.44 -40.45 5.76
N HIS A 416 7.04 -39.18 5.74
CA HIS A 416 7.17 -38.23 4.62
C HIS A 416 7.82 -36.94 5.11
N ALA A 417 8.99 -37.08 5.74
CA ALA A 417 9.71 -36.00 6.39
C ALA A 417 10.57 -35.20 5.40
N TRP A 418 11.46 -35.90 4.68
CA TRP A 418 12.51 -35.23 3.91
C TRP A 418 13.10 -36.11 2.81
N THR A 419 13.91 -35.50 1.93
CA THR A 419 14.79 -36.17 0.97
C THR A 419 16.02 -35.31 0.68
N GLN A 420 17.17 -35.95 0.44
CA GLN A 420 18.38 -35.29 -0.11
C GLN A 420 18.46 -35.44 -1.64
N SER A 421 17.45 -36.04 -2.27
CA SER A 421 17.38 -36.16 -3.73
C SER A 421 16.72 -34.91 -4.31
N PRO A 422 17.46 -34.06 -5.06
CA PRO A 422 16.89 -32.85 -5.63
C PRO A 422 15.98 -33.16 -6.83
N PRO A 423 15.26 -32.16 -7.36
CA PRO A 423 14.45 -32.33 -8.56
C PRO A 423 15.27 -32.79 -9.77
N ALA A 424 14.60 -33.30 -10.79
CA ALA A 424 15.29 -33.78 -11.98
C ALA A 424 16.13 -32.66 -12.64
N GLY A 425 17.40 -32.96 -12.92
CA GLY A 425 18.33 -31.99 -13.54
C GLY A 425 19.03 -31.04 -12.55
N TRP A 426 18.60 -31.01 -11.29
CA TRP A 426 19.29 -30.28 -10.23
C TRP A 426 20.44 -31.12 -9.65
N SER A 427 21.35 -30.43 -8.95
CA SER A 427 22.41 -31.07 -8.16
C SER A 427 22.60 -30.38 -6.82
N VAL A 428 22.95 -31.14 -5.81
CA VAL A 428 23.36 -30.63 -4.48
C VAL A 428 24.85 -30.97 -4.29
N ASP A 429 25.63 -30.02 -3.80
CA ASP A 429 27.03 -30.19 -3.42
C ASP A 429 27.22 -29.86 -1.94
N ASP A 430 27.32 -30.93 -1.16
CA ASP A 430 27.51 -30.89 0.29
C ASP A 430 28.96 -31.20 0.68
N SER A 431 29.89 -31.22 -0.28
CA SER A 431 31.30 -31.55 0.00
C SER A 431 31.98 -30.54 0.93
N GLY A 432 31.38 -29.35 1.07
CA GLY A 432 31.78 -28.31 2.02
C GLY A 432 31.16 -28.45 3.41
N VAL A 433 30.25 -29.39 3.64
CA VAL A 433 29.66 -29.68 4.96
C VAL A 433 30.60 -30.61 5.75
N PRO A 434 31.09 -30.18 6.93
CA PRO A 434 31.95 -31.03 7.76
C PRO A 434 31.28 -32.34 8.12
N THR A 435 32.08 -33.40 8.30
CA THR A 435 31.61 -34.70 8.79
C THR A 435 30.49 -35.37 8.00
N ILE A 436 30.27 -34.97 6.74
CA ILE A 436 29.23 -35.53 5.89
C ILE A 436 29.24 -37.07 5.89
N ASN A 437 28.05 -37.66 6.03
CA ASN A 437 27.81 -39.10 6.12
C ASN A 437 28.49 -39.82 7.29
N LEU A 438 28.91 -39.11 8.35
CA LEU A 438 29.39 -39.75 9.59
C LEU A 438 28.21 -40.03 10.53
N PRO A 439 27.86 -41.29 10.83
CA PRO A 439 26.62 -41.61 11.55
C PRO A 439 26.46 -41.03 12.97
N SER A 440 27.53 -40.51 13.56
CA SER A 440 27.55 -40.02 14.94
C SER A 440 27.76 -38.50 15.06
N VAL A 441 27.90 -37.77 13.96
CA VAL A 441 28.16 -36.32 13.95
C VAL A 441 27.45 -35.69 12.75
N GLY A 442 26.72 -34.59 12.97
CA GLY A 442 25.85 -33.98 11.96
C GLY A 442 24.50 -34.69 11.88
N VAL A 443 23.39 -33.96 12.01
CA VAL A 443 22.06 -34.53 11.75
C VAL A 443 21.92 -34.80 10.26
N LYS A 444 21.64 -36.06 9.88
CA LYS A 444 21.69 -36.49 8.48
C LYS A 444 20.73 -35.73 7.57
N GLU A 445 19.57 -35.37 8.09
CA GLU A 445 18.54 -34.58 7.41
C GLU A 445 19.03 -33.19 6.98
N TRP A 446 20.04 -32.65 7.67
CA TRP A 446 20.51 -31.27 7.47
C TRP A 446 21.99 -31.24 7.02
N GLU A 447 22.53 -32.37 6.57
CA GLU A 447 23.85 -32.41 5.92
C GLU A 447 23.77 -31.86 4.49
N GLY A 448 23.59 -30.55 4.33
CA GLY A 448 23.47 -29.93 3.03
C GLY A 448 22.13 -29.24 2.76
N TRP A 449 21.90 -28.93 1.49
CA TRP A 449 20.54 -28.58 1.05
C TRP A 449 19.67 -29.85 1.04
N SER A 450 18.57 -29.78 1.76
CA SER A 450 17.58 -30.84 1.88
C SER A 450 16.19 -30.35 1.51
N PHE A 451 15.33 -31.26 1.06
CA PHE A 451 13.95 -30.96 0.71
C PHE A 451 13.04 -31.61 1.73
N ALA A 452 12.29 -30.80 2.48
CA ALA A 452 11.56 -31.27 3.66
C ALA A 452 10.11 -30.79 3.68
N ASP A 453 9.23 -31.59 4.28
CA ASP A 453 7.88 -31.15 4.62
C ASP A 453 7.98 -29.97 5.59
N LYS A 454 7.49 -28.80 5.18
CA LYS A 454 7.67 -27.54 5.90
C LYS A 454 7.18 -27.59 7.34
N VAL A 455 6.01 -28.23 7.54
CA VAL A 455 5.38 -28.34 8.86
C VAL A 455 6.19 -29.27 9.76
N TRP A 456 6.67 -30.39 9.22
CA TRP A 456 7.51 -31.31 9.95
C TRP A 456 8.87 -30.70 10.30
N TRP A 457 9.56 -30.07 9.35
CA TRP A 457 10.82 -29.36 9.60
C TRP A 457 10.67 -28.35 10.74
N SER A 458 9.65 -27.49 10.66
CA SER A 458 9.35 -26.51 11.71
C SER A 458 9.14 -27.18 13.07
N ASN A 459 8.43 -28.31 13.13
CA ASN A 459 8.16 -28.98 14.41
C ASN A 459 9.35 -29.79 14.95
N ALA A 460 10.16 -30.39 14.07
CA ALA A 460 11.37 -31.11 14.44
C ALA A 460 12.35 -30.14 15.13
N ALA A 461 12.51 -28.96 14.54
CA ALA A 461 13.35 -27.85 15.01
C ALA A 461 12.73 -26.97 16.11
N GLN A 462 11.71 -27.47 16.82
CA GLN A 462 11.02 -26.74 17.93
C GLN A 462 10.48 -25.35 17.55
N ASN A 463 10.14 -25.17 16.27
CA ASN A 463 9.63 -23.98 15.61
C ASN A 463 10.62 -22.82 15.55
N GLN A 464 10.99 -22.19 16.66
CA GLN A 464 11.98 -21.10 16.71
C GLN A 464 11.85 -19.99 15.62
N GLY A 465 10.66 -19.79 15.06
CA GLY A 465 10.38 -18.84 13.97
C GLY A 465 10.18 -19.48 12.58
N ARG A 466 10.55 -20.75 12.37
CA ARG A 466 10.44 -21.47 11.08
C ARG A 466 8.99 -21.57 10.57
N SER A 467 7.99 -21.65 11.47
CA SER A 467 6.57 -21.67 11.07
C SER A 467 6.05 -20.35 10.49
N GLU A 468 6.79 -19.26 10.64
CA GLU A 468 6.44 -17.95 10.07
C GLU A 468 6.62 -17.92 8.56
N PHE A 469 7.35 -18.89 7.98
CA PHE A 469 7.53 -19.05 6.53
C PHE A 469 6.22 -19.46 5.85
N THR A 470 5.32 -18.49 5.67
CA THR A 470 3.98 -18.66 5.13
C THR A 470 3.93 -18.59 3.61
N LEU A 471 4.95 -18.00 2.96
CA LEU A 471 5.11 -17.97 1.50
C LEU A 471 5.60 -19.30 0.93
N GLY A 472 6.31 -20.12 1.73
CA GLY A 472 6.61 -21.50 1.38
C GLY A 472 5.41 -22.43 1.61
N GLN A 473 5.34 -23.54 0.90
CA GLN A 473 4.26 -24.52 0.98
C GLN A 473 4.81 -25.96 0.85
N GLY A 474 3.99 -26.93 1.28
CA GLY A 474 4.29 -28.36 1.15
C GLY A 474 5.74 -28.74 1.43
N THR A 475 6.48 -29.05 0.36
CA THR A 475 7.92 -29.32 0.41
C THR A 475 8.74 -28.07 0.15
N VAL A 476 9.69 -27.74 1.03
CA VAL A 476 10.61 -26.60 0.88
C VAL A 476 12.06 -27.05 0.81
N ALA A 477 12.92 -26.28 0.14
CA ALA A 477 14.37 -26.50 0.17
C ALA A 477 14.98 -25.78 1.39
N VAL A 478 15.78 -26.47 2.19
CA VAL A 478 16.29 -26.01 3.48
C VAL A 478 17.78 -26.29 3.60
N ALA A 479 18.55 -25.29 4.01
CA ALA A 479 19.87 -25.46 4.61
C ALA A 479 19.80 -24.96 6.06
N ASP A 480 19.96 -25.88 7.02
CA ASP A 480 19.73 -25.64 8.46
C ASP A 480 21.00 -26.02 9.28
N PRO A 481 22.00 -25.13 9.37
CA PRO A 481 23.24 -25.40 10.11
C PRO A 481 23.00 -25.58 11.62
N ASP A 482 22.02 -24.90 12.19
CA ASP A 482 21.59 -25.02 13.59
C ASP A 482 21.16 -26.46 13.91
N GLU A 483 20.17 -26.99 13.19
CA GLU A 483 19.72 -28.36 13.42
C GLU A 483 20.77 -29.41 12.96
N TRP A 484 21.64 -29.07 12.02
CA TRP A 484 22.77 -29.94 11.67
C TRP A 484 23.76 -30.13 12.82
N ASP A 485 24.09 -29.07 13.55
CA ASP A 485 25.13 -29.08 14.61
C ASP A 485 24.68 -29.84 15.87
N ASP A 486 23.36 -29.96 16.09
CA ASP A 486 22.73 -30.61 17.24
C ASP A 486 23.20 -32.05 17.51
N ARG A 487 23.72 -32.74 16.48
CA ARG A 487 24.35 -34.04 16.62
C ARG A 487 25.87 -33.90 16.68
N GLY A 488 26.40 -33.81 17.90
CA GLY A 488 27.84 -33.93 18.14
C GLY A 488 28.66 -32.66 17.89
N ALA A 489 27.99 -31.53 17.69
CA ALA A 489 28.56 -30.18 17.65
C ALA A 489 29.78 -30.02 16.71
N PRO A 490 29.67 -30.40 15.41
CA PRO A 490 30.75 -30.27 14.45
C PRO A 490 31.33 -28.84 14.30
N ALA A 491 30.51 -27.80 14.40
CA ALA A 491 30.90 -26.41 14.22
C ALA A 491 31.00 -25.61 15.54
N SER A 492 30.21 -25.94 16.57
CA SER A 492 30.27 -25.25 17.88
C SER A 492 31.18 -25.96 18.92
N GLY A 493 31.44 -27.26 18.71
CA GLY A 493 32.06 -28.14 19.70
C GLY A 493 33.59 -28.25 19.67
N SER A 494 34.14 -29.05 20.58
CA SER A 494 35.57 -29.39 20.65
C SER A 494 35.80 -30.90 20.40
N PRO A 495 36.57 -31.31 19.37
CA PRO A 495 37.31 -30.45 18.44
C PRO A 495 36.39 -29.84 17.36
N PHE A 496 36.65 -28.58 17.03
CA PHE A 496 36.05 -27.88 15.89
C PHE A 496 36.37 -28.61 14.58
N ARG A 497 35.36 -28.88 13.76
CA ARG A 497 35.48 -29.69 12.54
C ARG A 497 35.38 -28.89 11.25
N GLY A 498 34.93 -27.64 11.33
CA GLY A 498 34.79 -26.72 10.21
C GLY A 498 33.43 -26.02 10.24
N TYR A 499 33.28 -25.00 9.40
CA TYR A 499 31.99 -24.36 9.16
C TYR A 499 31.23 -25.06 8.03
N TYR A 500 29.92 -24.96 8.09
CA TYR A 500 28.96 -25.47 7.12
C TYR A 500 29.00 -24.68 5.80
N ASN A 501 29.13 -25.40 4.68
CA ASN A 501 29.10 -24.83 3.33
C ASN A 501 28.35 -25.79 2.39
N ALA A 502 27.15 -25.41 1.96
CA ALA A 502 26.30 -26.24 1.12
C ALA A 502 25.81 -25.47 -0.11
N TRP A 503 25.70 -26.17 -1.24
CA TRP A 503 25.21 -25.62 -2.51
C TRP A 503 24.11 -26.48 -3.11
N MET A 504 23.11 -25.84 -3.72
CA MET A 504 22.23 -26.49 -4.69
C MET A 504 22.24 -25.70 -6.01
N GLN A 505 22.05 -26.41 -7.12
CA GLN A 505 22.17 -25.85 -8.45
C GLN A 505 20.99 -26.28 -9.34
N THR A 506 20.47 -25.32 -10.10
CA THR A 506 19.42 -25.55 -11.10
C THR A 506 19.94 -26.36 -12.31
N PRO A 507 19.06 -26.93 -13.13
CA PRO A 507 19.40 -27.25 -14.51
C PRO A 507 19.72 -25.97 -15.30
N GLU A 508 20.13 -26.15 -16.56
CA GLU A 508 20.23 -25.06 -17.53
C GLU A 508 18.83 -24.53 -17.88
N ILE A 509 18.60 -23.23 -17.66
CA ILE A 509 17.33 -22.55 -17.88
C ILE A 509 17.42 -21.77 -19.19
N ASP A 510 16.48 -21.98 -20.12
CA ASP A 510 16.43 -21.30 -21.41
C ASP A 510 16.11 -19.81 -21.25
N LEU A 511 16.89 -18.95 -21.92
CA LEU A 511 16.69 -17.49 -21.97
C LEU A 511 16.33 -16.99 -23.37
N GLY A 512 16.07 -17.88 -24.35
CA GLY A 512 15.88 -17.50 -25.76
C GLY A 512 14.77 -16.49 -26.04
N SER A 513 13.80 -16.35 -25.12
CA SER A 513 12.70 -15.38 -25.17
C SER A 513 12.92 -14.15 -24.28
N ALA A 514 14.01 -14.10 -23.51
CA ALA A 514 14.37 -12.98 -22.65
C ALA A 514 15.24 -11.97 -23.40
N ALA A 515 14.89 -10.69 -23.29
CA ALA A 515 15.73 -9.62 -23.81
C ALA A 515 17.00 -9.45 -22.95
N PRO A 516 18.08 -8.85 -23.47
CA PRO A 516 19.29 -8.60 -22.68
C PRO A 516 19.00 -7.76 -21.42
N GLY A 517 19.53 -8.18 -20.27
CA GLY A 517 19.36 -7.51 -18.98
C GLY A 517 17.95 -7.53 -18.40
N SER A 518 17.02 -8.30 -18.99
CA SER A 518 15.62 -8.32 -18.57
C SER A 518 15.27 -9.46 -17.63
N ALA A 519 16.03 -10.56 -17.64
CA ALA A 519 15.72 -11.75 -16.85
C ALA A 519 15.83 -11.47 -15.35
N LYS A 520 14.84 -11.95 -14.60
CA LYS A 520 14.73 -11.84 -13.15
C LYS A 520 14.54 -13.22 -12.53
N LEU A 521 15.04 -13.39 -11.32
CA LEU A 521 14.78 -14.52 -10.44
C LEU A 521 13.90 -14.02 -9.29
N THR A 522 12.87 -14.78 -8.95
CA THR A 522 12.08 -14.56 -7.73
C THR A 522 11.89 -15.86 -6.97
N PHE A 523 11.86 -15.80 -5.64
CA PHE A 523 11.61 -16.96 -4.78
C PHE A 523 11.11 -16.53 -3.39
N ALA A 524 10.34 -17.40 -2.75
CA ALA A 524 10.00 -17.25 -1.34
C ALA A 524 11.22 -17.62 -0.49
N SER A 525 11.53 -16.84 0.54
CA SER A 525 12.71 -17.00 1.39
C SER A 525 12.33 -16.94 2.88
N SER A 526 13.00 -17.76 3.67
CA SER A 526 13.02 -17.72 5.13
C SER A 526 14.48 -17.73 5.59
N TRP A 527 14.93 -16.61 6.14
CA TRP A 527 16.30 -16.38 6.57
C TRP A 527 16.31 -15.86 8.00
N ARG A 528 17.28 -16.32 8.79
CA ARG A 528 17.53 -15.79 10.12
C ARG A 528 19.02 -15.70 10.35
N ASP A 529 19.51 -14.55 10.79
CA ASP A 529 20.93 -14.25 10.81
C ASP A 529 21.57 -14.61 12.15
N GLU A 530 22.73 -15.26 12.10
CA GLU A 530 23.57 -15.49 13.28
C GLU A 530 25.05 -15.43 12.90
N CYS A 531 25.85 -14.86 13.78
CA CYS A 531 27.26 -14.63 13.48
C CYS A 531 28.15 -14.74 14.70
N CYS A 532 29.36 -15.18 14.36
CA CYS A 532 30.61 -14.76 14.99
C CYS A 532 30.81 -15.30 16.42
N ASP A 533 30.16 -16.40 16.77
CA ASP A 533 30.11 -16.97 18.11
C ASP A 533 30.53 -18.45 18.17
N ASP A 534 30.60 -19.11 17.02
CA ASP A 534 30.97 -20.53 16.92
C ASP A 534 32.41 -20.80 16.53
N GLY A 535 32.93 -21.93 17.00
CA GLY A 535 34.26 -22.40 16.67
C GLY A 535 35.33 -21.32 16.94
N PRO A 536 36.19 -20.98 15.96
CA PRO A 536 37.12 -19.86 16.03
C PRO A 536 36.51 -18.45 16.15
N GLN A 537 35.19 -18.31 16.22
CA GLN A 537 34.44 -17.04 16.23
C GLN A 537 34.71 -16.21 14.97
N THR A 538 34.67 -16.89 13.83
CA THR A 538 34.84 -16.29 12.51
C THR A 538 33.77 -16.75 11.52
N ASN A 539 32.73 -17.46 11.98
CA ASN A 539 31.53 -17.72 11.20
C ASN A 539 30.88 -16.39 10.84
N SER A 540 30.27 -16.38 9.67
CA SER A 540 29.50 -15.29 9.11
C SER A 540 28.60 -15.99 8.11
N GLN A 541 27.45 -16.46 8.61
CA GLN A 541 26.44 -17.14 7.82
C GLN A 541 26.17 -16.31 6.58
N THR A 542 26.47 -16.87 5.40
CA THR A 542 26.46 -16.14 4.14
C THR A 542 25.55 -16.86 3.15
N ALA A 543 24.40 -16.26 2.85
CA ALA A 543 23.53 -16.69 1.76
C ALA A 543 23.98 -16.04 0.45
N VAL A 544 24.10 -16.84 -0.62
CA VAL A 544 24.52 -16.36 -1.93
C VAL A 544 23.72 -17.04 -3.04
N VAL A 545 23.30 -16.25 -4.04
CA VAL A 545 22.85 -16.77 -5.33
C VAL A 545 23.86 -16.38 -6.39
N ARG A 546 24.31 -17.34 -7.20
CA ARG A 546 25.22 -17.09 -8.33
C ARG A 546 24.58 -17.46 -9.65
N ALA A 547 24.92 -16.73 -10.70
CA ALA A 547 24.49 -16.97 -12.07
C ALA A 547 25.67 -17.27 -12.99
N SER A 548 25.49 -18.23 -13.91
CA SER A 548 26.41 -18.54 -14.99
C SER A 548 25.70 -18.49 -16.34
N TYR A 549 26.31 -17.83 -17.32
CA TYR A 549 25.81 -17.66 -18.69
C TYR A 549 26.69 -18.35 -19.75
N ASP A 550 27.70 -19.11 -19.30
CA ASP A 550 28.71 -19.77 -20.14
C ASP A 550 28.70 -21.30 -19.94
N GLY A 551 27.55 -21.86 -19.61
CA GLY A 551 27.37 -23.30 -19.38
C GLY A 551 27.99 -23.81 -18.08
N GLY A 552 28.06 -22.96 -17.05
CA GLY A 552 28.57 -23.32 -15.72
C GLY A 552 30.09 -23.21 -15.58
N VAL A 553 30.78 -22.51 -16.50
CA VAL A 553 32.25 -22.35 -16.44
C VAL A 553 32.65 -21.24 -15.47
N THR A 554 31.93 -20.12 -15.49
CA THR A 554 32.12 -19.01 -14.56
C THR A 554 30.80 -18.63 -13.89
N PHE A 555 30.88 -18.29 -12.61
CA PHE A 555 29.74 -17.88 -11.78
C PHE A 555 30.02 -16.51 -11.17
N GLY A 556 29.07 -15.58 -11.33
CA GLY A 556 29.06 -14.28 -10.65
C GLY A 556 27.98 -14.25 -9.57
N ASP A 557 28.21 -13.52 -8.47
CA ASP A 557 27.21 -13.32 -7.42
C ASP A 557 26.07 -12.42 -7.98
N ALA A 558 24.85 -12.95 -8.00
CA ALA A 558 23.62 -12.21 -8.31
C ALA A 558 22.94 -11.68 -7.03
N LEU A 559 23.12 -12.40 -5.91
CA LEU A 559 22.67 -12.00 -4.59
C LEU A 559 23.70 -12.44 -3.54
N ARG A 560 23.95 -11.61 -2.53
CA ARG A 560 24.82 -11.93 -1.39
C ARG A 560 24.31 -11.24 -0.13
N TRP A 561 24.12 -12.04 0.92
CA TRP A 561 23.81 -11.60 2.28
C TRP A 561 24.80 -12.22 3.27
N ASN A 562 25.02 -11.55 4.38
CA ASN A 562 25.69 -12.14 5.54
C ASN A 562 25.09 -11.66 6.86
N SER A 563 25.46 -12.34 7.94
CA SER A 563 25.01 -12.04 9.31
C SER A 563 25.94 -11.11 10.10
N THR A 564 26.99 -10.58 9.48
CA THR A 564 27.95 -9.72 10.19
C THR A 564 27.44 -8.28 10.27
N LEU A 565 26.97 -7.88 11.45
CA LEU A 565 26.50 -6.51 11.71
C LEU A 565 27.52 -5.46 11.27
N GLY A 566 27.08 -4.52 10.42
CA GLY A 566 27.91 -3.46 9.86
C GLY A 566 28.64 -3.83 8.56
N SER A 567 28.48 -5.06 8.04
CA SER A 567 28.87 -5.41 6.68
C SER A 567 28.00 -4.70 5.64
N GLU A 568 28.55 -4.44 4.44
CA GLU A 568 27.77 -3.92 3.31
C GLU A 568 26.72 -4.93 2.80
N PHE A 569 26.91 -6.22 3.11
CA PHE A 569 25.99 -7.30 2.79
C PHE A 569 25.18 -7.77 4.00
N PHE A 570 25.20 -7.03 5.12
CA PHE A 570 24.44 -7.42 6.31
C PHE A 570 22.94 -7.49 5.98
N LYS A 571 22.32 -8.61 6.35
CA LYS A 571 20.86 -8.79 6.28
C LYS A 571 20.33 -9.29 7.61
N ASP A 572 19.43 -8.50 8.18
CA ASP A 572 18.67 -8.80 9.41
C ASP A 572 17.64 -9.91 9.17
N ASP A 573 17.14 -10.47 10.27
CA ASP A 573 16.12 -11.52 10.31
C ASP A 573 14.94 -11.26 9.35
N ALA A 574 14.61 -12.25 8.53
CA ALA A 574 13.48 -12.22 7.59
C ALA A 574 12.92 -13.63 7.42
N THR A 575 12.10 -14.06 8.38
CA THR A 575 11.53 -15.42 8.43
C THR A 575 10.51 -15.70 7.33
N ASN A 576 10.04 -14.68 6.61
CA ASN A 576 9.11 -14.80 5.50
C ASN A 576 9.15 -13.59 4.55
N GLU A 577 9.76 -13.73 3.38
CA GLU A 577 9.82 -12.67 2.36
C GLU A 577 9.79 -13.23 0.94
N GLN A 578 9.35 -12.41 -0.01
CA GLN A 578 9.56 -12.66 -1.44
C GLN A 578 10.83 -11.93 -1.88
N VAL A 579 11.79 -12.68 -2.43
CA VAL A 579 13.07 -12.13 -2.90
C VAL A 579 12.99 -11.95 -4.41
N LEU A 580 13.39 -10.78 -4.90
CA LEU A 580 13.54 -10.47 -6.32
C LEU A 580 14.99 -10.12 -6.64
N VAL A 581 15.58 -10.83 -7.60
CA VAL A 581 16.97 -10.66 -8.04
C VAL A 581 16.98 -10.33 -9.53
N ASN A 582 17.66 -9.25 -9.90
CA ASN A 582 17.97 -8.99 -11.31
C ASN A 582 19.14 -9.88 -11.73
N LEU A 583 18.97 -10.65 -12.81
CA LEU A 583 20.00 -11.58 -13.25
C LEU A 583 21.03 -10.91 -14.17
N ASP A 584 20.71 -9.77 -14.77
CA ASP A 584 21.60 -9.04 -15.68
C ASP A 584 22.12 -9.91 -16.85
N ASN A 585 21.22 -10.68 -17.47
CA ASN A 585 21.58 -11.63 -18.53
C ASN A 585 22.25 -10.92 -19.73
N PRO A 586 23.44 -11.37 -20.18
CA PRO A 586 24.13 -10.78 -21.32
C PRO A 586 23.34 -10.89 -22.63
N ALA A 587 23.66 -10.04 -23.60
CA ALA A 587 23.05 -10.10 -24.92
C ALA A 587 23.31 -11.45 -25.60
N ASN A 588 22.24 -12.09 -26.09
CA ASN A 588 22.25 -13.41 -26.73
C ASN A 588 22.72 -14.57 -25.83
N ALA A 589 22.68 -14.41 -24.50
CA ALA A 589 22.87 -15.55 -23.60
C ALA A 589 21.76 -16.58 -23.87
N PRO A 590 22.08 -17.82 -24.29
CA PRO A 590 21.06 -18.81 -24.61
C PRO A 590 20.40 -19.38 -23.34
N SER A 591 21.09 -19.31 -22.21
CA SER A 591 20.67 -19.94 -20.97
C SER A 591 21.34 -19.34 -19.74
N VAL A 592 20.80 -19.67 -18.56
CA VAL A 592 21.42 -19.41 -17.25
C VAL A 592 21.41 -20.66 -16.37
N ILE A 593 22.46 -20.83 -15.57
CA ILE A 593 22.51 -21.80 -14.46
C ILE A 593 22.63 -21.00 -13.16
N LEU A 594 21.77 -21.31 -12.18
CA LEU A 594 21.76 -20.67 -10.87
C LEU A 594 22.28 -21.60 -9.77
N GLN A 595 23.05 -21.07 -8.83
CA GLN A 595 23.52 -21.77 -7.63
C GLN A 595 23.06 -21.02 -6.38
N PHE A 596 22.44 -21.73 -5.44
CA PHE A 596 22.07 -21.23 -4.10
C PHE A 596 23.05 -21.81 -3.08
N GLY A 597 23.69 -20.97 -2.29
CA GLY A 597 24.70 -21.37 -1.31
C GLY A 597 24.46 -20.80 0.08
N LEU A 598 24.58 -21.65 1.09
CA LEU A 598 24.69 -21.23 2.50
C LEU A 598 26.10 -21.56 2.98
N LEU A 599 26.89 -20.53 3.24
CA LEU A 599 28.33 -20.62 3.43
C LEU A 599 28.77 -20.08 4.79
N ASN A 600 29.92 -20.56 5.24
CA ASN A 600 30.62 -20.08 6.43
C ASN A 600 29.72 -20.02 7.69
N ALA A 601 28.80 -20.97 7.81
CA ALA A 601 27.85 -21.06 8.92
C ALA A 601 28.36 -21.96 10.05
N GLY A 602 28.12 -21.57 11.29
CA GLY A 602 28.35 -22.34 12.52
C GLY A 602 27.16 -23.23 12.87
N ASN A 603 26.81 -23.26 14.14
CA ASN A 603 25.48 -23.56 14.66
C ASN A 603 24.59 -22.30 14.50
N ASP A 604 24.51 -21.81 13.26
CA ASP A 604 23.74 -20.62 12.91
C ASP A 604 22.36 -21.03 12.37
N TRP A 605 21.29 -20.31 12.72
CA TRP A 605 19.88 -20.58 12.35
C TRP A 605 19.62 -21.32 11.01
N TRP A 606 19.13 -20.67 9.93
CA TRP A 606 18.81 -21.36 8.67
C TRP A 606 18.68 -20.42 7.46
N TRP A 607 18.68 -21.03 6.28
CA TRP A 607 18.11 -20.45 5.07
C TRP A 607 17.23 -21.49 4.35
N ALA A 608 15.96 -21.15 4.15
CA ALA A 608 15.02 -21.97 3.38
C ALA A 608 14.45 -21.16 2.21
N VAL A 609 14.20 -21.84 1.08
CA VAL A 609 13.63 -21.24 -0.12
C VAL A 609 12.55 -22.13 -0.74
N ASP A 610 11.61 -21.49 -1.43
CA ASP A 610 10.52 -22.14 -2.15
C ASP A 610 10.01 -21.27 -3.31
N ASN A 611 9.14 -21.81 -4.17
CA ASN A 611 8.49 -21.09 -5.28
C ASN A 611 9.50 -20.32 -6.15
N ILE A 612 10.54 -21.02 -6.61
CA ILE A 612 11.59 -20.44 -7.45
C ILE A 612 11.04 -20.22 -8.85
N GLU A 613 11.13 -19.00 -9.36
CA GLU A 613 10.76 -18.66 -10.72
C GLU A 613 11.85 -17.82 -11.39
N VAL A 614 12.15 -18.13 -12.65
CA VAL A 614 12.92 -17.24 -13.54
C VAL A 614 11.98 -16.74 -14.61
N TYR A 615 11.94 -15.43 -14.82
CA TYR A 615 11.04 -14.80 -15.78
C TYR A 615 11.66 -13.56 -16.42
N ALA A 616 11.13 -13.14 -17.57
CA ALA A 616 11.44 -11.84 -18.16
C ALA A 616 10.17 -10.96 -18.15
N PRO A 617 10.20 -9.73 -17.63
CA PRO A 617 9.05 -8.81 -17.67
C PRO A 617 8.72 -8.43 -19.12
N THR A 618 7.51 -7.90 -19.33
CA THR A 618 7.15 -7.36 -20.64
C THR A 618 8.19 -6.35 -21.12
N THR A 619 8.64 -6.51 -22.36
CA THR A 619 9.70 -5.70 -22.97
C THR A 619 9.19 -5.05 -24.25
N LEU A 620 9.51 -3.77 -24.43
CA LEU A 620 9.34 -3.04 -25.67
C LEU A 620 10.60 -3.18 -26.53
N VAL A 621 10.48 -3.79 -27.69
CA VAL A 621 11.54 -3.89 -28.69
C VAL A 621 11.30 -2.89 -29.80
N ILE A 622 12.25 -1.99 -30.04
CA ILE A 622 12.23 -0.98 -31.10
C ILE A 622 13.16 -1.39 -32.23
N ASP A 623 12.65 -1.50 -33.45
CA ASP A 623 13.48 -1.58 -34.65
C ASP A 623 13.95 -0.18 -35.06
N ASN A 624 15.24 0.10 -34.86
CA ASN A 624 15.88 1.38 -35.20
C ASN A 624 15.78 1.75 -36.69
N ALA A 625 15.60 0.77 -37.59
CA ALA A 625 15.54 1.05 -39.01
C ALA A 625 14.14 1.52 -39.45
N THR A 626 13.10 1.11 -38.72
CA THR A 626 11.70 1.32 -39.12
C THR A 626 10.89 2.14 -38.11
N GLY A 627 11.38 2.29 -36.88
CA GLY A 627 10.67 2.91 -35.77
C GLY A 627 9.60 2.03 -35.13
N VAL A 628 9.40 0.80 -35.63
CA VAL A 628 8.35 -0.10 -35.18
C VAL A 628 8.66 -0.64 -33.79
N GLY A 629 7.69 -0.50 -32.88
CA GLY A 629 7.69 -1.11 -31.56
C GLY A 629 6.99 -2.46 -31.56
N THR A 630 7.50 -3.40 -30.77
CA THR A 630 6.89 -4.71 -30.52
C THR A 630 6.94 -5.01 -29.02
N LEU A 631 5.81 -5.37 -28.44
CA LEU A 631 5.77 -5.87 -27.07
C LEU A 631 6.06 -7.37 -27.07
N ILE A 632 6.87 -7.82 -26.09
CA ILE A 632 7.20 -9.23 -25.86
C ILE A 632 6.89 -9.54 -24.39
N GLY A 633 6.19 -10.64 -24.13
CA GLY A 633 5.73 -11.04 -22.80
C GLY A 633 4.46 -10.33 -22.33
N ALA A 634 3.68 -9.77 -23.26
CA ALA A 634 2.56 -8.87 -22.96
C ALA A 634 1.22 -9.58 -22.74
N ASP A 635 1.22 -10.83 -22.26
CA ASP A 635 -0.01 -11.53 -21.86
C ASP A 635 -0.41 -11.07 -20.45
N GLY A 636 -1.65 -10.66 -20.19
CA GLY A 636 -2.04 -10.20 -18.85
C GLY A 636 -1.82 -8.70 -18.56
N ILE A 637 -1.37 -7.88 -19.52
CA ILE A 637 -1.29 -6.42 -19.32
C ILE A 637 -2.64 -5.76 -19.58
N THR A 638 -2.92 -4.68 -18.85
CA THR A 638 -4.17 -3.92 -18.96
C THR A 638 -3.97 -2.53 -19.52
N GLY A 639 -2.74 -2.15 -19.83
CA GLY A 639 -2.36 -0.82 -20.29
C GLY A 639 -0.85 -0.70 -20.37
N TYR A 640 -0.37 0.20 -21.23
CA TYR A 640 1.06 0.52 -21.28
C TYR A 640 1.31 1.98 -21.63
N GLU A 641 2.46 2.46 -21.17
CA GLU A 641 2.95 3.82 -21.33
C GLU A 641 4.38 3.81 -21.90
N ILE A 642 4.64 4.70 -22.85
CA ILE A 642 5.97 4.93 -23.41
C ILE A 642 6.29 6.42 -23.31
N THR A 643 7.39 6.76 -22.66
CA THR A 643 7.83 8.17 -22.52
C THR A 643 9.19 8.40 -23.17
N SER A 644 9.40 9.63 -23.63
CA SER A 644 10.70 10.12 -24.12
C SER A 644 11.02 11.47 -23.51
N SER A 645 12.21 11.60 -22.92
CA SER A 645 12.68 12.88 -22.36
C SER A 645 13.15 13.86 -23.44
N SER A 646 13.49 13.33 -24.61
CA SER A 646 14.02 14.08 -25.75
C SER A 646 12.96 14.37 -26.82
N GLY A 647 11.74 13.83 -26.67
CA GLY A 647 10.68 13.97 -27.66
C GLY A 647 10.86 13.06 -28.89
N SER A 648 11.44 11.87 -28.70
CA SER A 648 11.81 10.95 -29.80
C SER A 648 10.68 10.00 -30.24
N LEU A 649 9.44 10.25 -29.83
CA LEU A 649 8.27 9.45 -30.21
C LEU A 649 7.68 9.94 -31.54
N ASP A 650 7.00 9.05 -32.27
CA ASP A 650 6.27 9.38 -33.51
C ASP A 650 4.76 9.21 -33.27
N PRO A 651 4.09 10.17 -32.61
CA PRO A 651 2.70 10.02 -32.18
C PRO A 651 1.72 9.92 -33.36
N ASP A 652 2.01 10.60 -34.47
CA ASP A 652 1.15 10.58 -35.67
C ASP A 652 1.16 9.20 -36.33
N SER A 653 2.34 8.63 -36.57
CA SER A 653 2.43 7.29 -37.15
C SER A 653 1.90 6.25 -36.17
N TRP A 654 2.26 6.33 -34.89
CA TRP A 654 1.81 5.40 -33.86
C TRP A 654 0.29 5.33 -33.79
N ARG A 655 -0.39 6.47 -33.68
CA ARG A 655 -1.86 6.57 -33.60
C ARG A 655 -2.57 5.94 -34.82
N SER A 656 -1.88 5.83 -35.95
CA SER A 656 -2.45 5.22 -37.17
C SER A 656 -2.19 3.71 -37.30
N GLU A 657 -1.28 3.15 -36.49
CA GLU A 657 -0.78 1.78 -36.61
C GLU A 657 -0.85 0.95 -35.30
N ASN A 658 -1.19 1.57 -34.17
CA ASN A 658 -1.23 0.95 -32.84
C ASN A 658 -2.32 -0.13 -32.68
N LEU A 659 -2.51 -0.65 -31.47
CA LEU A 659 -3.45 -1.76 -31.23
C LEU A 659 -4.89 -1.29 -31.42
N ASP A 660 -5.23 -0.10 -30.92
CA ASP A 660 -6.53 0.55 -31.07
C ASP A 660 -6.87 0.80 -32.56
N ALA A 661 -5.96 1.41 -33.32
CA ALA A 661 -6.17 1.65 -34.76
C ALA A 661 -6.40 0.37 -35.57
N ARG A 662 -5.86 -0.76 -35.10
CA ARG A 662 -6.06 -2.09 -35.70
C ARG A 662 -7.25 -2.85 -35.12
N ASN A 663 -8.00 -2.28 -34.18
CA ASN A 663 -9.08 -2.93 -33.43
C ASN A 663 -8.62 -4.25 -32.79
N PHE A 664 -7.39 -4.28 -32.28
CA PHE A 664 -6.81 -5.48 -31.70
C PHE A 664 -7.54 -5.84 -30.39
N GLY A 665 -7.99 -7.09 -30.28
CA GLY A 665 -8.85 -7.56 -29.18
C GLY A 665 -10.36 -7.58 -29.51
N SER A 666 -10.81 -6.89 -30.56
CA SER A 666 -12.23 -6.87 -30.96
C SER A 666 -12.65 -8.12 -31.75
N PRO A 667 -13.89 -8.62 -31.60
CA PRO A 667 -14.58 -9.27 -32.71
C PRO A 667 -14.72 -8.26 -33.85
N THR A 668 -14.57 -8.72 -35.09
CA THR A 668 -14.55 -7.86 -36.28
C THR A 668 -15.79 -6.93 -36.33
N LEU A 669 -15.57 -5.62 -36.45
CA LEU A 669 -16.63 -4.62 -36.56
C LEU A 669 -17.67 -5.03 -37.61
N ALA A 670 -18.95 -4.84 -37.28
CA ALA A 670 -20.00 -4.92 -38.26
C ALA A 670 -19.84 -3.73 -39.21
N THR A 671 -19.44 -3.99 -40.47
CA THR A 671 -19.20 -2.97 -41.50
C THR A 671 -20.41 -2.10 -41.84
N ALA A 672 -21.57 -2.35 -41.21
CA ALA A 672 -22.82 -1.65 -41.40
C ALA A 672 -23.37 -0.91 -40.16
N ASP A 673 -22.60 -0.85 -39.06
CA ASP A 673 -22.83 0.11 -37.98
C ASP A 673 -22.25 1.45 -38.44
N TYR A 674 -23.13 2.36 -38.86
CA TYR A 674 -22.79 3.61 -39.51
C TYR A 674 -22.87 4.82 -38.56
N ASN A 675 -23.59 4.70 -37.45
CA ASN A 675 -23.63 5.72 -36.40
C ASN A 675 -22.66 5.40 -35.25
N ASN A 676 -21.98 4.25 -35.28
CA ASN A 676 -21.05 3.74 -34.28
C ASN A 676 -21.71 3.64 -32.89
N ASP A 677 -22.99 3.28 -32.83
CA ASP A 677 -23.71 3.11 -31.56
C ASP A 677 -23.60 1.68 -31.00
N GLY A 678 -22.83 0.81 -31.67
CA GLY A 678 -22.64 -0.57 -31.25
C GLY A 678 -23.81 -1.46 -31.66
N HIS A 679 -24.73 -0.99 -32.50
CA HIS A 679 -25.80 -1.79 -33.05
C HIS A 679 -25.88 -1.56 -34.56
N VAL A 680 -26.26 -2.59 -35.32
CA VAL A 680 -26.68 -2.42 -36.72
C VAL A 680 -28.19 -2.43 -36.75
N ASP A 681 -28.79 -1.25 -36.74
CA ASP A 681 -30.22 -1.08 -36.60
C ASP A 681 -30.84 -0.09 -37.63
N ALA A 682 -32.04 0.40 -37.33
CA ALA A 682 -32.77 1.29 -38.23
C ALA A 682 -32.14 2.70 -38.32
N ALA A 683 -31.35 3.11 -37.33
CA ALA A 683 -30.59 4.35 -37.34
C ALA A 683 -29.47 4.29 -38.39
N ASP A 684 -28.76 3.17 -38.52
CA ASP A 684 -27.75 2.96 -39.56
C ASP A 684 -28.35 2.96 -40.95
N TYR A 685 -29.48 2.27 -41.10
CA TYR A 685 -30.24 2.30 -42.34
C TYR A 685 -30.57 3.73 -42.77
N THR A 686 -30.94 4.58 -41.80
CA THR A 686 -31.29 5.97 -42.04
C THR A 686 -30.07 6.77 -42.52
N LEU A 687 -28.90 6.56 -41.90
CA LEU A 687 -27.65 7.18 -42.33
C LEU A 687 -27.23 6.75 -43.75
N TRP A 688 -27.29 5.46 -44.05
CA TRP A 688 -26.98 4.93 -45.37
C TRP A 688 -27.95 5.45 -46.43
N ARG A 689 -29.26 5.35 -46.18
CA ARG A 689 -30.31 5.80 -47.10
C ARG A 689 -30.19 7.29 -47.42
N ASP A 690 -29.84 8.10 -46.43
CA ASP A 690 -29.70 9.55 -46.58
C ASP A 690 -28.33 9.96 -47.18
N GLY A 691 -27.51 8.98 -47.59
CA GLY A 691 -26.23 9.20 -48.26
C GLY A 691 -25.12 9.70 -47.32
N LYS A 692 -25.27 9.49 -46.00
CA LYS A 692 -24.32 9.93 -44.97
C LYS A 692 -23.30 8.84 -44.58
N ALA A 693 -23.43 7.65 -45.12
CA ALA A 693 -22.51 6.54 -44.90
C ALA A 693 -22.11 5.87 -46.22
N THR A 694 -20.90 5.31 -46.27
CA THR A 694 -20.37 4.60 -47.43
C THR A 694 -20.49 3.08 -47.21
N GLY A 695 -21.37 2.42 -47.97
CA GLY A 695 -21.61 0.97 -47.87
C GLY A 695 -22.75 0.50 -48.78
N GLY A 696 -22.96 -0.82 -48.90
CA GLY A 696 -24.05 -1.40 -49.67
C GLY A 696 -25.29 -1.71 -48.81
N TYR A 697 -26.48 -1.59 -49.40
CA TYR A 697 -27.73 -2.07 -48.76
C TYR A 697 -27.62 -3.54 -48.28
N SER A 698 -26.90 -4.36 -49.05
CA SER A 698 -26.63 -5.77 -48.72
C SER A 698 -25.86 -5.94 -47.43
N ASP A 699 -24.98 -5.00 -47.09
CA ASP A 699 -24.10 -5.10 -45.94
C ASP A 699 -24.92 -4.86 -44.67
N TRP A 700 -25.71 -3.77 -44.66
CA TRP A 700 -26.69 -3.51 -43.60
C TRP A 700 -27.72 -4.62 -43.45
N ALA A 701 -28.34 -5.08 -44.55
CA ALA A 701 -29.37 -6.11 -44.48
C ALA A 701 -28.83 -7.46 -43.96
N SER A 702 -27.55 -7.75 -44.22
CA SER A 702 -26.90 -8.98 -43.73
C SER A 702 -26.49 -8.92 -42.27
N GLN A 703 -26.34 -7.71 -41.71
CA GLN A 703 -25.86 -7.46 -40.36
C GLN A 703 -26.95 -6.87 -39.44
N TYR A 704 -28.16 -6.60 -39.95
CA TYR A 704 -29.26 -6.02 -39.17
C TYR A 704 -29.61 -6.85 -37.93
N GLY A 705 -29.57 -6.21 -36.76
CA GLY A 705 -29.72 -6.83 -35.45
C GLY A 705 -28.42 -7.38 -34.86
N ALA A 706 -27.27 -7.17 -35.51
CA ALA A 706 -25.97 -7.38 -34.87
C ALA A 706 -25.76 -6.30 -33.79
N SER A 707 -25.26 -6.73 -32.64
CA SER A 707 -24.79 -5.84 -31.58
C SER A 707 -23.29 -6.05 -31.44
N VAL A 708 -22.55 -4.95 -31.47
CA VAL A 708 -21.14 -4.84 -31.13
C VAL A 708 -21.10 -4.30 -29.70
N GLY A 709 -20.62 -5.11 -28.75
CA GLY A 709 -20.36 -4.59 -27.40
C GLY A 709 -19.29 -3.49 -27.47
N LEU A 710 -19.43 -2.43 -26.67
CA LEU A 710 -18.35 -1.45 -26.50
C LEU A 710 -17.10 -2.19 -25.99
N SER A 711 -16.07 -2.17 -26.84
CA SER A 711 -14.65 -2.50 -26.68
C SER A 711 -14.19 -3.56 -25.65
N GLN A 712 -14.04 -4.81 -26.10
CA GLN A 712 -12.92 -5.67 -25.68
C GLN A 712 -11.61 -5.26 -26.40
N SER A 713 -11.35 -3.96 -26.56
CA SER A 713 -10.23 -3.45 -27.37
C SER A 713 -9.32 -2.54 -26.58
N TRP A 714 -8.11 -2.40 -27.10
CA TRP A 714 -7.19 -1.35 -26.70
C TRP A 714 -7.75 0.01 -27.11
N GLU A 715 -7.59 1.01 -26.26
CA GLU A 715 -7.97 2.40 -26.54
C GLU A 715 -6.75 3.31 -26.40
N THR A 716 -6.54 4.17 -27.40
CA THR A 716 -5.56 5.24 -27.35
C THR A 716 -6.06 6.36 -26.46
N VAL A 717 -5.32 6.70 -25.40
CA VAL A 717 -5.70 7.78 -24.49
C VAL A 717 -4.84 9.02 -24.72
N ILE A 718 -3.52 8.87 -24.86
CA ILE A 718 -2.59 9.96 -25.18
C ILE A 718 -1.65 9.53 -26.32
N ALA A 719 -1.40 10.44 -27.25
CA ALA A 719 -0.32 10.32 -28.22
C ALA A 719 0.30 11.71 -28.46
N GLU A 720 1.46 11.93 -27.83
CA GLU A 720 2.27 13.14 -27.87
C GLU A 720 3.76 12.79 -28.08
N ASP A 721 4.58 13.79 -28.42
CA ASP A 721 6.02 13.61 -28.68
C ASP A 721 6.79 13.04 -27.47
N SER A 722 6.26 13.24 -26.25
CA SER A 722 6.87 12.82 -24.99
C SER A 722 6.16 11.66 -24.30
N LEU A 723 4.94 11.29 -24.72
CA LEU A 723 4.08 10.31 -24.07
C LEU A 723 3.13 9.62 -25.05
N LEU A 724 3.23 8.29 -25.14
CA LEU A 724 2.23 7.43 -25.78
C LEU A 724 1.59 6.53 -24.73
N TYR A 725 0.27 6.37 -24.78
CA TYR A 725 -0.47 5.61 -23.79
C TYR A 725 -1.70 4.94 -24.41
N GLU A 726 -1.75 3.60 -24.30
CA GLU A 726 -2.93 2.77 -24.59
C GLU A 726 -3.40 2.02 -23.34
N PHE A 727 -4.72 1.82 -23.23
CA PHE A 727 -5.36 1.11 -22.13
C PHE A 727 -6.31 0.04 -22.64
N PHE A 728 -6.40 -1.08 -21.95
CA PHE A 728 -7.32 -2.16 -22.30
C PHE A 728 -8.53 -2.17 -21.37
N LEU A 729 -9.72 -1.90 -21.93
CA LEU A 729 -10.96 -1.84 -21.14
C LEU A 729 -11.49 -3.21 -20.74
N GLY A 730 -11.32 -4.22 -21.60
CA GLY A 730 -11.88 -5.57 -21.42
C GLY A 730 -11.19 -6.44 -20.36
N GLY A 731 -10.31 -5.88 -19.53
CA GLY A 731 -9.54 -6.61 -18.52
C GLY A 731 -8.07 -6.70 -18.91
N GLU A 732 -7.63 -7.88 -19.36
CA GLU A 732 -6.23 -8.22 -19.66
C GLU A 732 -6.01 -8.60 -21.12
N SER A 733 -4.85 -8.26 -21.66
CA SER A 733 -4.38 -8.73 -22.96
C SER A 733 -4.21 -10.25 -22.98
N THR A 734 -4.28 -10.84 -24.19
CA THR A 734 -4.19 -12.29 -24.41
C THR A 734 -3.09 -12.68 -25.40
N PHE A 735 -2.20 -11.75 -25.73
CA PHE A 735 -1.13 -11.94 -26.70
C PHE A 735 0.23 -11.97 -26.01
N GLU A 736 1.07 -12.95 -26.33
CA GLU A 736 2.43 -13.01 -25.79
C GLU A 736 3.34 -11.97 -26.47
N SER A 737 3.19 -11.75 -27.79
CA SER A 737 3.96 -10.75 -28.53
C SER A 737 3.15 -10.17 -29.67
N GLU A 738 3.18 -8.84 -29.81
CA GLU A 738 2.45 -8.12 -30.84
C GLU A 738 3.15 -6.80 -31.17
N SER A 739 3.09 -6.39 -32.44
CA SER A 739 3.56 -5.06 -32.84
C SER A 739 2.64 -4.01 -32.23
N ILE A 740 3.15 -2.82 -31.93
CA ILE A 740 2.33 -1.67 -31.50
C ILE A 740 2.47 -0.49 -32.45
N GLY A 741 2.85 -0.75 -33.70
CA GLY A 741 3.05 0.27 -34.73
C GLY A 741 4.38 1.02 -34.60
N LYS A 742 4.52 2.11 -35.36
CA LYS A 742 5.72 2.98 -35.30
C LYS A 742 5.69 3.88 -34.07
N VAL A 743 6.53 3.54 -33.10
CA VAL A 743 6.64 4.25 -31.81
C VAL A 743 7.70 5.34 -31.87
N TYR A 744 8.80 5.10 -32.60
CA TYR A 744 10.05 5.85 -32.48
C TYR A 744 10.37 6.62 -33.76
N ASP A 745 10.76 7.89 -33.63
CA ASP A 745 11.27 8.69 -34.76
C ASP A 745 12.64 8.17 -35.19
N HIS A 746 12.62 7.23 -36.13
CA HIS A 746 13.81 6.60 -36.68
C HIS A 746 14.65 7.54 -37.58
N SER A 747 14.18 8.77 -37.84
CA SER A 747 14.87 9.73 -38.72
C SER A 747 15.89 10.60 -38.00
N GLY A 748 15.92 10.56 -36.66
CA GLY A 748 16.86 11.33 -35.86
C GLY A 748 16.67 11.27 -34.35
N GLY A 749 15.72 10.45 -33.85
CA GLY A 749 15.45 10.29 -32.42
C GLY A 749 16.68 9.85 -31.62
N VAL A 750 16.67 10.20 -30.34
CA VAL A 750 17.63 9.73 -29.34
C VAL A 750 17.07 8.45 -28.69
N PRO A 751 17.84 7.36 -28.57
CA PRO A 751 17.40 6.15 -27.88
C PRO A 751 17.25 6.36 -26.36
N ASP A 752 16.15 6.98 -25.93
CA ASP A 752 15.88 7.35 -24.54
C ASP A 752 14.51 6.91 -24.02
N LEU A 753 13.82 6.03 -24.76
CA LEU A 753 12.48 5.62 -24.42
C LEU A 753 12.46 4.88 -23.07
N ARG A 754 11.39 5.12 -22.31
CA ARG A 754 11.03 4.34 -21.13
C ARG A 754 9.69 3.67 -21.36
N PHE A 755 9.55 2.44 -20.88
CA PHE A 755 8.34 1.64 -21.05
C PHE A 755 7.83 1.17 -19.68
N THR A 756 6.55 1.39 -19.43
CA THR A 756 5.83 0.97 -18.23
C THR A 756 4.55 0.27 -18.66
N TYR A 757 4.12 -0.75 -17.93
CA TYR A 757 2.85 -1.42 -18.17
C TYR A 757 2.12 -1.72 -16.87
N ALA A 758 0.81 -1.86 -16.95
CA ALA A 758 -0.08 -2.12 -15.81
C ALA A 758 -0.68 -3.53 -15.90
N LEU A 759 -0.96 -4.13 -14.74
CA LEU A 759 -1.64 -5.43 -14.57
C LEU A 759 -3.02 -5.26 -13.95
N ALA A 760 -3.87 -6.30 -14.05
CA ALA A 760 -5.23 -6.22 -13.50
C ALA A 760 -5.27 -6.15 -11.98
N ASN A 761 -4.20 -6.60 -11.31
CA ASN A 761 -4.04 -6.45 -9.86
C ASN A 761 -3.64 -5.02 -9.44
N GLY A 762 -3.56 -4.07 -10.38
CA GLY A 762 -3.20 -2.67 -10.13
C GLY A 762 -1.69 -2.43 -10.01
N GLN A 763 -0.83 -3.42 -10.26
CA GLN A 763 0.61 -3.18 -10.27
C GLN A 763 1.05 -2.52 -11.58
N GLU A 764 1.89 -1.48 -11.44
CA GLU A 764 2.66 -0.92 -12.53
C GLU A 764 4.09 -1.44 -12.47
N ILE A 765 4.58 -1.89 -13.63
CA ILE A 765 5.91 -2.48 -13.75
C ILE A 765 6.67 -1.72 -14.83
N GLN A 766 7.86 -1.24 -14.48
CA GLN A 766 8.80 -0.73 -15.46
C GLN A 766 9.34 -1.91 -16.30
N GLY A 767 9.00 -1.92 -17.58
CA GLY A 767 9.50 -2.89 -18.54
C GLY A 767 10.85 -2.49 -19.13
N GLY A 768 11.44 -3.43 -19.87
CA GLY A 768 12.66 -3.17 -20.63
C GLY A 768 12.37 -2.43 -21.94
N VAL A 769 13.33 -1.63 -22.41
CA VAL A 769 13.36 -1.12 -23.79
C VAL A 769 14.62 -1.63 -24.47
N VAL A 770 14.47 -2.28 -25.62
CA VAL A 770 15.58 -2.81 -26.40
C VAL A 770 15.53 -2.29 -27.83
N TYR A 771 16.60 -1.66 -28.27
CA TYR A 771 16.75 -1.19 -29.64
C TYR A 771 17.50 -2.23 -30.48
N VAL A 772 16.89 -2.69 -31.56
CA VAL A 772 17.46 -3.64 -32.51
C VAL A 772 17.65 -2.99 -33.88
N GLY A 773 18.57 -3.53 -34.69
CA GLY A 773 18.90 -2.96 -36.00
C GLY A 773 19.94 -1.82 -35.94
N ALA A 774 20.74 -1.69 -37.00
CA ALA A 774 21.72 -0.61 -37.11
C ALA A 774 21.03 0.68 -37.60
N LEU A 775 21.28 1.82 -36.94
CA LEU A 775 20.93 3.13 -37.47
C LEU A 775 21.56 3.27 -38.86
N SER A 776 20.75 3.53 -39.88
CA SER A 776 21.28 3.84 -41.21
C SER A 776 22.04 5.16 -41.12
N VAL A 777 23.37 5.09 -41.06
CA VAL A 777 24.23 6.26 -41.22
C VAL A 777 23.97 6.80 -42.63
N PRO A 778 23.51 8.05 -42.81
CA PRO A 778 23.40 8.64 -44.13
C PRO A 778 24.78 8.62 -44.78
N GLU A 779 24.90 8.09 -46.00
CA GLU A 779 26.16 8.18 -46.75
C GLU A 779 26.63 9.64 -46.76
N PRO A 780 27.91 9.93 -46.46
CA PRO A 780 28.41 11.29 -46.50
C PRO A 780 28.31 11.78 -47.94
N SER A 781 27.33 12.64 -48.20
CA SER A 781 27.19 13.35 -49.46
C SER A 781 28.45 14.18 -49.70
N ALA A 782 29.28 13.69 -50.64
CA ALA A 782 30.31 14.42 -51.37
C ALA A 782 31.02 15.57 -50.61
N MET A 783 31.87 15.23 -49.63
CA MET A 783 32.89 16.18 -49.18
C MET A 783 34.08 16.15 -50.16
N THR A 784 34.19 17.24 -50.92
CA THR A 784 35.27 17.56 -51.87
C THR A 784 36.65 17.19 -51.34
N LEU A 785 37.29 16.24 -52.02
CA LEU A 785 38.67 15.80 -51.78
C LEU A 785 39.65 16.92 -52.21
N LEU A 786 40.13 17.73 -51.28
CA LEU A 786 41.27 18.63 -51.50
C LEU A 786 42.57 17.83 -51.34
N LEU A 787 43.14 17.44 -52.48
CA LEU A 787 44.49 16.91 -52.62
C LEU A 787 45.54 17.95 -52.18
N ALA A 788 46.41 17.59 -51.23
CA ALA A 788 47.78 18.14 -51.14
C ALA A 788 48.75 17.05 -50.62
N PRO A 789 49.97 16.95 -51.18
CA PRO A 789 50.71 15.69 -51.22
C PRO A 789 51.66 15.48 -50.04
N ALA A 790 51.94 14.19 -49.80
CA ALA A 790 52.92 13.67 -48.87
C ALA A 790 54.34 14.19 -49.12
N VAL A 791 55.07 14.48 -48.03
CA VAL A 791 56.53 14.37 -47.97
C VAL A 791 56.91 13.64 -46.68
N LEU A 792 57.44 12.43 -46.86
CA LEU A 792 58.17 11.66 -45.87
C LEU A 792 59.40 12.45 -45.35
N SER A 793 59.74 12.32 -44.06
CA SER A 793 61.01 11.67 -43.68
C SER A 793 61.27 11.64 -42.15
N SER A 794 61.47 10.40 -41.69
CA SER A 794 62.42 9.94 -40.67
C SER A 794 62.44 10.57 -39.27
N VAL A 795 61.96 9.76 -38.32
CA VAL A 795 62.39 9.74 -36.91
C VAL A 795 63.87 9.38 -36.81
N ARG A 796 64.69 10.25 -36.20
CA ARG A 796 65.99 9.90 -35.59
C ARG A 796 65.84 9.99 -34.07
N ARG A 797 66.25 8.92 -33.37
CA ARG A 797 66.26 8.83 -31.89
C ARG A 797 67.47 9.56 -31.28
N LYS A 798 67.19 10.26 -30.17
CA LYS A 798 68.00 10.49 -28.93
C LYS A 798 69.22 11.45 -28.97
N PRO A 799 69.74 11.93 -27.80
CA PRO A 799 69.15 12.11 -26.44
C PRO A 799 69.59 13.43 -25.72
N THR A 800 69.22 13.55 -24.42
CA THR A 800 69.70 14.48 -23.35
C THR A 800 69.09 15.90 -23.37
N ARG A 801 68.59 16.48 -22.28
CA ARG A 801 68.89 16.38 -20.83
C ARG A 801 67.64 16.22 -19.98
#